data_AF-A0A2V6LS94-F1
#
_entry.id   AF-A0A2V6LS94-F1
#
_cell.length_a   1.000
_cell.length_b   1.000
_cell.length_c   1.000
_cell.angle_alpha   90.00
_cell.angle_beta   90.00
_cell.angle_gamma   90.00
#
_symmetry.space_group_name_H-M   'P 1'
#
loop_
_entity.id
_entity.type
_entity.pdbx_description
1 polymer ?
#
loop_
_entity_poly.entity_id
_entity_poly.type
_entity_poly.pdbx_seq_one_letter_code
_entity_poly.pdbx_strand_id
1 'polypeptide(L)'
;MENRKEEFPMQSRRHFMKLAATAGAGAALYRALWTERVWAFAQSPKNIRKFITTLPGLGPSGANNIGQYIPLATKSTQTFAGLSTDVYNLGVKQFGERMHPDLSGATHFWGYYDLVTADQKYLAGIIVAKRGRPVLLNITNQLPNTALIPVDPTIMAGPSGLTVGDLPLNRIATHLHGGLTPWFSDGTPFQWFTPNGVHGPSFMNAPGTSPANGSASYYYPMDLSARLLWYHDHAIGITRTNAYSGIASALVLIDDFEIGLVNSGLLPDLVGIPLVIQDKSFVAQNILEQDPTWQWGMPGDLWYPHVYEPNQTGGTGPNPSCGINPKGRWDYGPCLGAKLPGASFYTLPTPASEVAEGFMDTILVNGGVYPSVRLPSKRVRFRILNGSQARFYHLNLYAESFSTPGEADVTAPGPTIYQVGTEGGFLPAVAVHPNGIPCPRDLKLDPTGQTANPDGPFNLLLSPAERADVVIDFNGVSAGSTFILYADAPAPFPGGDPRNDYFTGDPDQTNRGGAPTTSPGFGPNTRTLMKITVTGGAGDGVTTSAWLASLNAQLKSNFLSGNQPGLLYNNGDPSVPGPVPYKGPIDRMLTLNEDFDDYGRLIQTIGTFTSKSLNNAGLPTWGLPYVSDATETPTAGATEVWQIFNLTGDTHPIHFHLVNVQVIQRQPFRGLPGKLKFTGPPTPPDANETGWKETVRMNPGEATTVITKFILPNLPASLGDPVSPRTGGHEYVWHCHILEHEEHDMMRPLVVR
;
A
#
# COMPACT_ATOMS: atom_id res chain seq x y z
N MET A 1 34.45 28.49 58.66
CA MET A 1 33.39 27.56 59.12
C MET A 1 32.49 27.30 57.93
N GLU A 2 32.48 26.04 57.51
CA GLU A 2 31.86 25.52 56.28
C GLU A 2 30.34 25.46 56.40
N ASN A 3 29.64 25.80 55.31
CA ASN A 3 28.25 25.43 55.09
C ASN A 3 28.22 24.13 54.29
N ARG A 4 27.67 23.06 54.89
CA ARG A 4 27.40 21.77 54.26
C ARG A 4 25.88 21.52 54.18
N LYS A 5 25.51 20.80 53.12
CA LYS A 5 24.19 20.43 52.61
C LYS A 5 23.32 19.65 53.61
N GLU A 6 21.99 19.81 53.50
CA GLU A 6 21.01 18.75 53.74
C GLU A 6 19.94 18.76 52.63
N GLU A 7 19.68 17.57 52.09
CA GLU A 7 18.70 17.22 51.04
C GLU A 7 17.29 17.05 51.62
N PHE A 8 16.25 17.38 50.82
CA PHE A 8 14.87 16.88 50.98
C PHE A 8 14.24 16.66 49.58
N PRO A 9 13.28 15.73 49.43
CA PRO A 9 13.29 14.69 48.40
C PRO A 9 12.40 14.97 47.18
N MET A 10 12.69 14.22 46.11
CA MET A 10 11.95 14.14 44.84
C MET A 10 10.43 14.15 45.03
N GLN A 11 9.78 15.20 44.52
CA GLN A 11 8.33 15.28 44.40
C GLN A 11 7.82 14.25 43.39
N SER A 12 6.82 13.46 43.81
CA SER A 12 6.43 12.20 43.19
C SER A 12 5.79 12.31 41.79
N ARG A 13 6.12 11.32 40.94
CA ARG A 13 5.56 10.98 39.60
C ARG A 13 4.03 11.11 39.44
N ARG A 14 3.26 11.13 40.53
CA ARG A 14 1.78 11.15 40.49
C ARG A 14 1.19 12.49 40.06
N HIS A 15 1.93 13.59 40.17
CA HIS A 15 1.46 14.91 39.71
C HIS A 15 1.74 15.14 38.21
N PHE A 16 2.78 14.50 37.66
CA PHE A 16 3.12 14.53 36.23
C PHE A 16 2.12 13.74 35.38
N MET A 17 1.56 12.65 35.89
CA MET A 17 0.55 11.82 35.21
C MET A 17 -0.83 12.47 35.09
N LYS A 18 -1.16 13.50 35.88
CA LYS A 18 -2.44 14.22 35.79
C LYS A 18 -2.43 15.36 34.75
N LEU A 19 -1.24 15.81 34.32
CA LEU A 19 -1.07 16.90 33.35
C LEU A 19 -0.89 16.42 31.90
N ALA A 20 -0.69 15.13 31.68
CA ALA A 20 -0.63 14.52 30.35
C ALA A 20 -2.01 14.43 29.65
N ALA A 21 -3.10 14.81 30.32
CA ALA A 21 -4.46 14.75 29.80
C ALA A 21 -4.87 15.92 28.88
N THR A 22 -3.98 16.84 28.50
CA THR A 22 -4.39 18.00 27.66
C THR A 22 -3.39 18.53 26.62
N ALA A 23 -2.22 17.93 26.41
CA ALA A 23 -1.40 18.25 25.23
C ALA A 23 -0.24 17.26 25.07
N GLY A 24 -0.15 16.63 23.90
CA GLY A 24 1.07 15.94 23.45
C GLY A 24 0.97 14.43 23.31
N ALA A 25 -0.08 13.94 22.67
CA ALA A 25 -0.27 12.52 22.38
C ALA A 25 0.91 11.94 21.55
N GLY A 26 1.25 12.52 20.39
CA GLY A 26 2.21 11.88 19.47
C GLY A 26 3.63 11.60 20.02
N ALA A 27 4.14 12.39 20.97
CA ALA A 27 5.52 12.21 21.50
C ALA A 27 5.61 11.46 22.83
N ALA A 28 4.51 11.32 23.57
CA ALA A 28 4.43 10.57 24.82
C ALA A 28 3.83 9.17 24.64
N LEU A 29 2.96 8.97 23.63
CA LEU A 29 2.59 7.64 23.11
C LEU A 29 3.85 6.82 22.81
N TYR A 30 4.87 7.50 22.26
CA TYR A 30 6.16 6.92 21.93
C TYR A 30 6.89 6.23 23.10
N ARG A 31 6.72 6.67 24.36
CA ARG A 31 7.53 6.19 25.51
C ARG A 31 6.81 5.34 26.54
N ALA A 32 5.48 5.32 26.54
CA ALA A 32 4.69 4.63 27.58
C ALA A 32 3.80 3.49 27.05
N LEU A 33 3.65 3.36 25.72
CA LEU A 33 2.77 2.36 25.08
C LEU A 33 3.52 1.18 24.47
N TRP A 34 4.84 1.18 24.56
CA TRP A 34 5.70 0.11 24.04
C TRP A 34 5.84 -1.02 25.06
N THR A 35 4.77 -1.80 25.21
CA THR A 35 4.82 -3.14 25.81
C THR A 35 3.90 -4.07 25.04
N GLU A 36 4.36 -4.50 23.85
CA GLU A 36 3.77 -5.56 23.02
C GLU A 36 2.36 -5.19 22.47
N ARG A 37 1.99 -5.70 21.27
CA ARG A 37 0.72 -6.43 20.97
C ARG A 37 -0.06 -6.11 19.65
N VAL A 38 0.04 -6.98 18.62
CA VAL A 38 -0.93 -7.34 17.53
C VAL A 38 -1.11 -8.86 17.37
N TRP A 39 -2.22 -9.51 17.75
CA TRP A 39 -2.26 -11.00 17.73
C TRP A 39 -2.76 -11.47 16.37
N ALA A 40 -1.85 -11.77 15.45
CA ALA A 40 -2.21 -12.50 14.24
C ALA A 40 -2.33 -13.99 14.51
N PHE A 41 -3.34 -14.58 13.88
CA PHE A 41 -3.41 -16.01 13.70
C PHE A 41 -2.75 -16.34 12.36
N ALA A 42 -1.87 -17.33 12.38
CA ALA A 42 -1.66 -18.17 11.21
C ALA A 42 -2.98 -18.92 10.97
N GLN A 43 -3.85 -18.33 10.16
CA GLN A 43 -5.14 -18.89 9.75
C GLN A 43 -4.95 -19.86 8.60
N SER A 44 -3.96 -19.56 7.76
CA SER A 44 -3.57 -20.44 6.68
C SER A 44 -3.07 -21.79 7.23
N PRO A 45 -3.29 -22.90 6.50
CA PRO A 45 -2.74 -24.20 6.86
C PRO A 45 -1.21 -24.14 7.08
N LYS A 46 -0.76 -24.69 8.22
CA LYS A 46 0.65 -24.68 8.68
C LYS A 46 1.59 -25.61 7.90
N ASN A 47 1.06 -26.31 6.90
CA ASN A 47 1.74 -27.33 6.11
C ASN A 47 1.82 -26.95 4.63
N ILE A 48 1.64 -25.67 4.28
CA ILE A 48 1.84 -25.17 2.92
C ILE A 48 3.32 -25.28 2.57
N ARG A 49 3.70 -26.22 1.70
CA ARG A 49 5.09 -26.37 1.26
C ARG A 49 5.52 -25.20 0.40
N LYS A 50 6.71 -24.65 0.66
CA LYS A 50 7.29 -23.57 -0.16
C LYS A 50 7.87 -24.13 -1.48
N PHE A 51 7.82 -23.33 -2.54
CA PHE A 51 8.53 -23.55 -3.81
C PHE A 51 8.16 -24.80 -4.60
N ILE A 52 7.02 -25.44 -4.32
CA ILE A 52 6.53 -26.57 -5.12
C ILE A 52 5.72 -26.13 -6.35
N THR A 53 5.40 -24.84 -6.43
CA THR A 53 4.78 -24.18 -7.58
C THR A 53 5.78 -23.28 -8.28
N THR A 54 5.65 -23.12 -9.60
CA THR A 54 6.41 -22.12 -10.36
C THR A 54 5.67 -20.78 -10.41
N LEU A 55 6.39 -19.68 -10.59
CA LEU A 55 5.84 -18.33 -10.69
C LEU A 55 4.84 -18.25 -11.86
N PRO A 56 3.59 -17.82 -11.62
CA PRO A 56 2.66 -17.50 -12.70
C PRO A 56 3.22 -16.35 -13.57
N GLY A 57 3.34 -16.61 -14.86
CA GLY A 57 3.78 -15.65 -15.86
C GLY A 57 2.61 -14.95 -16.57
N LEU A 58 2.94 -14.09 -17.52
CA LEU A 58 1.96 -13.40 -18.36
C LEU A 58 1.40 -14.32 -19.46
N GLY A 59 0.07 -14.36 -19.55
CA GLY A 59 -0.69 -15.10 -20.56
C GLY A 59 -0.62 -16.62 -20.42
N PRO A 60 -1.38 -17.38 -21.23
CA PRO A 60 -1.48 -18.83 -21.11
C PRO A 60 -0.14 -19.57 -21.28
N SER A 61 0.80 -19.03 -22.05
CA SER A 61 2.15 -19.60 -22.20
C SER A 61 3.01 -19.46 -20.94
N GLY A 62 2.64 -18.54 -20.05
CA GLY A 62 3.25 -18.34 -18.73
C GLY A 62 2.61 -19.17 -17.63
N ALA A 63 1.75 -20.13 -17.95
CA ALA A 63 1.11 -21.01 -16.97
C ALA A 63 2.14 -21.75 -16.12
N ASN A 64 1.93 -21.73 -14.80
CA ASN A 64 2.71 -22.55 -13.88
C ASN A 64 2.27 -24.01 -13.91
N ASN A 65 2.96 -24.84 -13.13
CA ASN A 65 2.70 -26.28 -13.01
C ASN A 65 1.33 -26.66 -12.42
N ILE A 66 0.53 -25.70 -11.95
CA ILE A 66 -0.85 -25.93 -11.50
C ILE A 66 -1.89 -25.17 -12.35
N GLY A 67 -1.47 -24.55 -13.46
CA GLY A 67 -2.35 -23.89 -14.43
C GLY A 67 -2.67 -22.41 -14.15
N GLN A 68 -2.02 -21.78 -13.18
CA GLN A 68 -2.14 -20.34 -12.91
C GLN A 68 -1.26 -19.53 -13.86
N TYR A 69 -1.75 -18.40 -14.33
CA TYR A 69 -1.04 -17.34 -15.05
C TYR A 69 -1.81 -16.04 -14.88
N ILE A 70 -1.25 -14.91 -15.34
CA ILE A 70 -1.92 -13.60 -15.37
C ILE A 70 -2.48 -13.36 -16.78
N PRO A 71 -3.81 -13.42 -16.99
CA PRO A 71 -4.42 -13.17 -18.30
C PRO A 71 -4.29 -11.73 -18.76
N LEU A 72 -3.90 -11.54 -20.02
CA LEU A 72 -3.92 -10.24 -20.70
C LEU A 72 -5.35 -9.90 -21.13
N ALA A 73 -5.71 -8.62 -21.00
CA ALA A 73 -6.94 -8.11 -21.56
C ALA A 73 -6.90 -8.12 -23.10
N THR A 74 -7.99 -8.53 -23.73
CA THR A 74 -8.08 -8.57 -25.18
C THR A 74 -8.23 -7.15 -25.72
N LYS A 75 -7.22 -6.69 -26.46
CA LYS A 75 -7.25 -5.39 -27.12
C LYS A 75 -8.11 -5.44 -28.39
N SER A 76 -9.01 -4.48 -28.52
CA SER A 76 -9.56 -4.04 -29.80
C SER A 76 -9.22 -2.57 -30.05
N THR A 77 -9.50 -2.06 -31.24
CA THR A 77 -9.25 -0.65 -31.60
C THR A 77 -10.48 -0.08 -32.27
N GLN A 78 -10.87 1.12 -31.87
CA GLN A 78 -11.90 1.90 -32.55
C GLN A 78 -11.50 3.37 -32.67
N THR A 79 -12.28 4.14 -33.43
CA THR A 79 -12.20 5.61 -33.35
C THR A 79 -13.15 6.06 -32.25
N PHE A 80 -12.64 6.76 -31.24
CA PHE A 80 -13.42 7.33 -30.15
C PHE A 80 -12.94 8.75 -29.88
N ALA A 81 -13.87 9.70 -29.74
CA ALA A 81 -13.56 11.12 -29.54
C ALA A 81 -12.57 11.70 -30.59
N GLY A 82 -12.66 11.22 -31.83
CA GLY A 82 -11.79 11.64 -32.95
C GLY A 82 -10.37 11.05 -32.92
N LEU A 83 -10.04 10.24 -31.92
CA LEU A 83 -8.74 9.58 -31.78
C LEU A 83 -8.88 8.09 -32.02
N SER A 84 -7.81 7.47 -32.48
CA SER A 84 -7.74 6.01 -32.55
C SER A 84 -7.38 5.50 -31.15
N THR A 85 -8.26 4.70 -30.58
CA THR A 85 -8.34 4.39 -29.14
C THR A 85 -8.36 2.87 -28.96
N ASP A 86 -7.56 2.38 -28.01
CA ASP A 86 -7.54 0.97 -27.65
C ASP A 86 -8.68 0.69 -26.68
N VAL A 87 -9.46 -0.36 -26.94
CA VAL A 87 -10.66 -0.70 -26.18
C VAL A 87 -10.49 -2.06 -25.54
N TYR A 88 -10.79 -2.12 -24.25
CA TYR A 88 -10.78 -3.33 -23.44
C TYR A 88 -12.13 -3.51 -22.77
N ASN A 89 -12.66 -4.73 -22.80
CA ASN A 89 -13.97 -5.06 -22.22
C ASN A 89 -13.77 -6.13 -21.16
N LEU A 90 -13.82 -5.73 -19.89
CA LEU A 90 -13.66 -6.62 -18.76
C LEU A 90 -14.97 -6.75 -18.00
N GLY A 91 -15.17 -7.90 -17.36
CA GLY A 91 -16.19 -8.09 -16.35
C GLY A 91 -15.55 -8.20 -14.97
N VAL A 92 -16.35 -7.99 -13.92
CA VAL A 92 -16.00 -8.33 -12.55
C VAL A 92 -17.01 -9.37 -12.06
N LYS A 93 -16.52 -10.54 -11.65
CA LYS A 93 -17.38 -11.64 -11.20
C LYS A 93 -16.71 -12.46 -10.11
N GLN A 94 -17.51 -13.32 -9.48
CA GLN A 94 -16.99 -14.37 -8.62
C GLN A 94 -16.52 -15.58 -9.45
N PHE A 95 -15.35 -16.11 -9.11
CA PHE A 95 -14.81 -17.36 -9.66
C PHE A 95 -13.94 -18.09 -8.61
N GLY A 96 -13.55 -19.33 -8.88
CA GLY A 96 -12.67 -20.11 -8.01
C GLY A 96 -11.38 -20.51 -8.72
N GLU A 97 -10.24 -20.42 -8.04
CA GLU A 97 -8.94 -20.85 -8.54
C GLU A 97 -8.14 -21.62 -7.48
N ARG A 98 -7.41 -22.66 -7.89
CA ARG A 98 -6.52 -23.40 -6.97
C ARG A 98 -5.23 -22.61 -6.77
N MET A 99 -5.06 -22.05 -5.57
CA MET A 99 -3.89 -21.20 -5.27
C MET A 99 -2.63 -21.98 -4.87
N HIS A 100 -2.78 -23.19 -4.34
CA HIS A 100 -1.66 -24.05 -3.96
C HIS A 100 -2.09 -25.52 -3.86
N PRO A 101 -1.21 -26.52 -4.13
CA PRO A 101 -1.54 -27.93 -3.97
C PRO A 101 -1.97 -28.35 -2.57
N ASP A 102 -1.43 -27.70 -1.54
CA ASP A 102 -1.65 -28.03 -0.11
C ASP A 102 -2.84 -27.30 0.52
N LEU A 103 -3.51 -26.40 -0.22
CA LEU A 103 -4.77 -25.81 0.24
C LEU A 103 -5.92 -26.81 0.06
N SER A 104 -6.89 -26.74 0.97
CA SER A 104 -7.98 -27.72 1.06
C SER A 104 -9.03 -27.60 -0.05
N GLY A 105 -8.99 -26.53 -0.84
CA GLY A 105 -9.95 -26.25 -1.90
C GLY A 105 -9.43 -25.19 -2.86
N ALA A 106 -10.26 -24.88 -3.86
CA ALA A 106 -10.09 -23.66 -4.63
C ALA A 106 -10.45 -22.46 -3.76
N THR A 107 -9.76 -21.34 -3.96
CA THR A 107 -10.06 -20.07 -3.33
C THR A 107 -11.06 -19.33 -4.23
N HIS A 108 -12.17 -18.90 -3.66
CA HIS A 108 -13.12 -18.02 -4.35
C HIS A 108 -12.65 -16.56 -4.27
N PHE A 109 -12.68 -15.89 -5.41
CA PHE A 109 -12.31 -14.49 -5.58
C PHE A 109 -13.45 -13.72 -6.21
N TRP A 110 -13.47 -12.41 -5.96
CA TRP A 110 -14.07 -11.44 -6.86
C TRP A 110 -12.95 -10.81 -7.67
N GLY A 111 -13.02 -10.87 -8.99
CA GLY A 111 -11.94 -10.34 -9.79
C GLY A 111 -12.34 -9.98 -11.20
N TYR A 112 -11.46 -9.21 -11.84
CA TYR A 112 -11.57 -8.89 -13.25
C TYR A 112 -11.44 -10.16 -14.09
N TYR A 113 -12.08 -10.17 -15.25
CA TYR A 113 -11.87 -11.17 -16.30
C TYR A 113 -12.16 -10.55 -17.66
N ASP A 114 -11.55 -11.07 -18.71
CA ASP A 114 -11.73 -10.56 -20.07
C ASP A 114 -13.04 -11.08 -20.67
N LEU A 115 -13.93 -10.19 -21.15
CA LEU A 115 -15.24 -10.59 -21.68
C LEU A 115 -15.15 -11.31 -23.03
N VAL A 116 -14.03 -11.16 -23.74
CA VAL A 116 -13.83 -11.79 -25.05
C VAL A 116 -13.39 -13.25 -24.88
N THR A 117 -12.42 -13.50 -24.00
CA THR A 117 -11.89 -14.85 -23.74
C THR A 117 -12.64 -15.61 -22.65
N ALA A 118 -13.37 -14.88 -21.79
CA ALA A 118 -14.00 -15.38 -20.57
C ALA A 118 -13.01 -16.02 -19.57
N ASP A 119 -11.71 -15.73 -19.71
CA ASP A 119 -10.64 -16.31 -18.91
C ASP A 119 -10.64 -15.73 -17.48
N GLN A 120 -10.97 -16.58 -16.52
CA GLN A 120 -11.18 -16.24 -15.11
C GLN A 120 -10.02 -16.75 -14.28
N LYS A 121 -9.08 -15.85 -13.99
CA LYS A 121 -7.91 -16.12 -13.17
C LYS A 121 -7.60 -14.92 -12.30
N TYR A 122 -6.92 -15.17 -11.20
CA TYR A 122 -6.44 -14.13 -10.31
C TYR A 122 -5.56 -13.13 -11.06
N LEU A 123 -5.76 -11.83 -10.79
CA LEU A 123 -5.10 -10.70 -11.48
C LEU A 123 -5.38 -10.57 -12.99
N ALA A 124 -6.40 -11.25 -13.53
CA ALA A 124 -6.74 -11.14 -14.95
C ALA A 124 -7.08 -9.71 -15.39
N GLY A 125 -6.89 -9.46 -16.69
CA GLY A 125 -7.18 -8.17 -17.29
C GLY A 125 -5.95 -7.26 -17.42
N ILE A 126 -4.72 -7.78 -17.28
CA ILE A 126 -3.55 -6.90 -17.42
C ILE A 126 -3.53 -6.23 -18.80
N ILE A 127 -3.38 -4.90 -18.80
CA ILE A 127 -3.35 -4.09 -20.01
C ILE A 127 -1.89 -3.71 -20.31
N VAL A 128 -1.49 -3.82 -21.57
CA VAL A 128 -0.25 -3.20 -22.07
C VAL A 128 -0.65 -2.07 -23.02
N ALA A 129 -0.48 -0.84 -22.55
CA ALA A 129 -0.84 0.38 -23.29
C ALA A 129 0.42 1.11 -23.75
N LYS A 130 0.30 1.90 -24.82
CA LYS A 130 1.38 2.75 -25.31
C LYS A 130 1.06 4.23 -25.04
N ARG A 131 2.05 5.02 -24.62
CA ARG A 131 1.90 6.46 -24.45
C ARG A 131 1.32 7.12 -25.72
N GLY A 132 0.39 8.05 -25.52
CA GLY A 132 -0.27 8.79 -26.60
C GLY A 132 -1.34 7.98 -27.35
N ARG A 133 -1.60 6.75 -26.92
CA ARG A 133 -2.70 5.92 -27.39
C ARG A 133 -3.77 5.84 -26.29
N PRO A 134 -4.88 6.58 -26.40
CA PRO A 134 -5.91 6.53 -25.38
C PRO A 134 -6.47 5.13 -25.20
N VAL A 135 -6.90 4.84 -23.98
CA VAL A 135 -7.58 3.60 -23.60
C VAL A 135 -9.03 3.92 -23.23
N LEU A 136 -9.96 3.15 -23.77
CA LEU A 136 -11.34 3.09 -23.30
C LEU A 136 -11.55 1.74 -22.63
N LEU A 137 -11.64 1.74 -21.30
CA LEU A 137 -11.86 0.54 -20.50
C LEU A 137 -13.35 0.44 -20.16
N ASN A 138 -14.01 -0.63 -20.59
CA ASN A 138 -15.38 -0.94 -20.22
C ASN A 138 -15.39 -2.05 -19.18
N ILE A 139 -16.04 -1.80 -18.03
CA ILE A 139 -16.17 -2.75 -16.93
C ILE A 139 -17.64 -3.13 -16.76
N THR A 140 -17.96 -4.42 -16.77
CA THR A 140 -19.30 -4.95 -16.44
C THR A 140 -19.29 -5.64 -15.08
N ASN A 141 -20.04 -5.10 -14.12
CA ASN A 141 -20.21 -5.67 -12.79
C ASN A 141 -21.25 -6.80 -12.79
N GLN A 142 -20.83 -8.01 -12.42
CA GLN A 142 -21.66 -9.22 -12.34
C GLN A 142 -21.66 -9.82 -10.93
N LEU A 143 -21.31 -9.03 -9.91
CA LEU A 143 -21.15 -9.53 -8.55
C LEU A 143 -22.50 -9.78 -7.86
N PRO A 144 -22.63 -10.88 -7.08
CA PRO A 144 -23.80 -11.10 -6.23
C PRO A 144 -23.81 -10.07 -5.09
N ASN A 145 -25.00 -9.61 -4.67
CA ASN A 145 -25.15 -8.69 -3.54
C ASN A 145 -25.00 -9.39 -2.17
N THR A 146 -23.87 -10.05 -1.97
CA THR A 146 -23.51 -10.79 -0.76
C THR A 146 -22.02 -10.63 -0.53
N ALA A 147 -21.58 -10.33 0.68
CA ALA A 147 -20.14 -10.18 0.96
C ALA A 147 -19.40 -11.53 0.82
N LEU A 148 -18.24 -11.52 0.16
CA LEU A 148 -17.34 -12.67 0.09
C LEU A 148 -16.58 -12.87 1.41
N ILE A 149 -16.18 -11.76 2.03
CA ILE A 149 -15.47 -11.67 3.29
C ILE A 149 -16.20 -10.68 4.23
N PRO A 150 -15.88 -10.64 5.53
CA PRO A 150 -16.52 -9.75 6.50
C PRO A 150 -16.54 -8.28 6.07
N VAL A 151 -17.72 -7.65 6.12
CA VAL A 151 -17.91 -6.20 5.88
C VAL A 151 -18.54 -5.58 7.11
N ASP A 152 -17.99 -4.48 7.57
CA ASP A 152 -18.53 -3.71 8.69
C ASP A 152 -19.67 -2.78 8.21
N PRO A 153 -20.90 -2.95 8.70
CA PRO A 153 -22.02 -2.13 8.24
C PRO A 153 -22.04 -0.71 8.82
N THR A 154 -21.18 -0.37 9.76
CA THR A 154 -21.21 0.90 10.53
C THR A 154 -20.29 1.98 10.00
N ILE A 155 -19.38 1.65 9.08
CA ILE A 155 -18.44 2.62 8.51
C ILE A 155 -19.21 3.72 7.76
N MET A 156 -18.79 4.97 7.95
CA MET A 156 -19.37 6.13 7.26
C MET A 156 -19.17 5.99 5.75
N ALA A 157 -20.26 6.03 4.99
CA ALA A 157 -20.24 5.83 3.54
C ALA A 157 -20.92 6.95 2.76
N GLY A 158 -21.42 7.99 3.43
CA GLY A 158 -22.04 9.12 2.75
C GLY A 158 -22.54 10.22 3.69
N PRO A 159 -23.10 11.31 3.13
CA PRO A 159 -23.64 12.41 3.90
C PRO A 159 -24.84 11.98 4.77
N SER A 160 -25.17 12.80 5.77
CA SER A 160 -26.34 12.58 6.65
C SER A 160 -26.30 11.29 7.47
N GLY A 161 -25.10 10.73 7.72
CA GLY A 161 -24.92 9.53 8.53
C GLY A 161 -25.15 8.21 7.80
N LEU A 162 -25.17 8.22 6.46
CA LEU A 162 -25.26 7.01 5.65
C LEU A 162 -24.06 6.10 5.91
N THR A 163 -24.30 4.82 6.20
CA THR A 163 -23.24 3.84 6.45
C THR A 163 -23.16 2.78 5.36
N VAL A 164 -22.13 1.94 5.42
CA VAL A 164 -21.96 0.79 4.52
C VAL A 164 -23.17 -0.15 4.55
N GLY A 165 -23.78 -0.35 5.73
CA GLY A 165 -24.97 -1.19 5.90
C GLY A 165 -26.22 -0.70 5.16
N ASP A 166 -26.26 0.58 4.78
CA ASP A 166 -27.36 1.16 4.01
C ASP A 166 -27.18 0.99 2.49
N LEU A 167 -26.04 0.46 2.05
CA LEU A 167 -25.62 0.44 0.65
C LEU A 167 -25.42 -1.00 0.14
N PRO A 168 -25.60 -1.27 -1.17
CA PRO A 168 -25.38 -2.62 -1.71
C PRO A 168 -23.94 -3.11 -1.51
N LEU A 169 -23.72 -4.38 -1.22
CA LEU A 169 -22.38 -4.95 -1.00
C LEU A 169 -21.67 -5.36 -2.29
N ASN A 170 -22.37 -5.32 -3.44
CA ASN A 170 -21.81 -5.60 -4.76
C ASN A 170 -21.49 -4.34 -5.57
N ARG A 171 -21.17 -3.24 -4.88
CA ARG A 171 -20.69 -2.01 -5.49
C ARG A 171 -19.23 -2.19 -5.89
N ILE A 172 -18.85 -1.62 -7.03
CA ILE A 172 -17.45 -1.49 -7.44
C ILE A 172 -17.17 -0.08 -7.97
N ALA A 173 -15.93 0.39 -7.82
CA ALA A 173 -15.39 1.59 -8.46
C ALA A 173 -13.96 1.30 -8.93
N THR A 174 -13.69 1.31 -10.24
CA THR A 174 -12.36 0.98 -10.75
C THR A 174 -11.49 2.23 -10.76
N HIS A 175 -10.49 2.28 -9.88
CA HIS A 175 -9.49 3.33 -9.85
C HIS A 175 -8.24 2.92 -10.63
N LEU A 176 -7.75 3.78 -11.55
CA LEU A 176 -6.44 3.60 -12.19
C LEU A 176 -5.36 4.36 -11.39
N HIS A 177 -4.72 3.63 -10.47
CA HIS A 177 -3.69 4.13 -9.58
C HIS A 177 -2.47 4.66 -10.34
N GLY A 178 -2.14 5.92 -10.08
CA GLY A 178 -1.06 6.67 -10.73
C GLY A 178 -1.41 7.21 -12.12
N GLY A 179 -2.68 7.16 -12.51
CA GLY A 179 -3.17 7.67 -13.79
C GLY A 179 -3.32 9.19 -13.82
N LEU A 180 -3.00 9.79 -14.97
CA LEU A 180 -3.39 11.16 -15.34
C LEU A 180 -4.74 11.06 -16.04
N THR A 181 -5.80 10.97 -15.25
CA THR A 181 -7.16 10.61 -15.66
C THR A 181 -8.11 11.80 -15.48
N PRO A 182 -9.14 11.94 -16.32
CA PRO A 182 -10.19 12.89 -16.05
C PRO A 182 -11.00 12.40 -14.84
N TRP A 183 -11.49 13.29 -13.99
CA TRP A 183 -12.17 12.93 -12.75
C TRP A 183 -13.30 11.91 -12.96
N PHE A 184 -14.08 12.05 -14.04
CA PHE A 184 -15.20 11.14 -14.37
C PHE A 184 -14.74 9.72 -14.76
N SER A 185 -13.44 9.48 -14.92
CA SER A 185 -12.83 8.17 -15.13
C SER A 185 -11.72 7.88 -14.12
N ASP A 186 -11.62 8.65 -13.03
CA ASP A 186 -10.59 8.43 -12.02
C ASP A 186 -10.91 7.24 -11.12
N GLY A 187 -12.20 6.98 -10.85
CA GLY A 187 -12.64 5.89 -9.98
C GLY A 187 -12.62 6.26 -8.50
N THR A 188 -12.85 7.53 -8.17
CA THR A 188 -13.01 8.01 -6.78
C THR A 188 -14.10 7.25 -6.03
N PRO A 189 -14.10 7.27 -4.68
CA PRO A 189 -14.99 6.41 -3.91
C PRO A 189 -16.48 6.55 -4.17
N PHE A 190 -16.94 7.72 -4.61
CA PHE A 190 -18.35 7.97 -4.92
C PHE A 190 -18.72 7.71 -6.39
N GLN A 191 -17.81 7.17 -7.19
CA GLN A 191 -18.05 6.67 -8.56
C GLN A 191 -18.45 5.20 -8.59
N TRP A 192 -18.85 4.63 -7.46
CA TRP A 192 -19.27 3.23 -7.40
C TRP A 192 -20.54 2.96 -8.22
N PHE A 193 -20.69 1.73 -8.71
CA PHE A 193 -21.90 1.24 -9.39
C PHE A 193 -22.15 -0.24 -9.12
N THR A 194 -23.41 -0.66 -9.26
CA THR A 194 -23.89 -2.03 -9.02
C THR A 194 -24.38 -2.69 -10.30
N PRO A 195 -24.56 -4.03 -10.34
CA PRO A 195 -25.07 -4.75 -11.51
C PRO A 195 -26.47 -4.29 -11.98
N ASN A 196 -27.31 -3.77 -11.09
CA ASN A 196 -28.66 -3.29 -11.43
C ASN A 196 -28.69 -1.81 -11.84
N GLY A 197 -27.53 -1.13 -11.92
CA GLY A 197 -27.43 0.26 -12.35
C GLY A 197 -27.65 1.30 -11.25
N VAL A 198 -27.69 0.89 -9.98
CA VAL A 198 -27.60 1.84 -8.85
C VAL A 198 -26.15 2.32 -8.75
N HIS A 199 -25.94 3.60 -8.48
CA HIS A 199 -24.61 4.18 -8.47
C HIS A 199 -24.46 5.31 -7.46
N GLY A 200 -23.21 5.65 -7.16
CA GLY A 200 -22.85 6.75 -6.28
C GLY A 200 -23.07 8.12 -6.94
N PRO A 201 -23.04 9.20 -6.14
CA PRO A 201 -23.35 10.55 -6.58
C PRO A 201 -22.33 11.14 -7.58
N SER A 202 -21.12 10.59 -7.65
CA SER A 202 -20.08 11.03 -8.58
C SER A 202 -19.97 10.13 -9.81
N PHE A 203 -20.74 9.04 -9.89
CA PHE A 203 -20.69 8.12 -11.03
C PHE A 203 -21.04 8.81 -12.35
N MET A 204 -20.16 8.66 -13.33
CA MET A 204 -20.33 9.17 -14.68
C MET A 204 -19.58 8.26 -15.63
N ASN A 205 -20.23 7.87 -16.74
CA ASN A 205 -19.56 7.21 -17.84
C ASN A 205 -18.75 8.21 -18.66
N ALA A 206 -17.65 7.76 -19.26
CA ALA A 206 -16.90 8.56 -20.24
C ALA A 206 -17.85 9.20 -21.27
N PRO A 207 -17.85 10.55 -21.42
CA PRO A 207 -18.79 11.23 -22.30
C PRO A 207 -18.78 10.67 -23.73
N GLY A 208 -19.96 10.49 -24.32
CA GLY A 208 -20.11 9.86 -25.62
C GLY A 208 -20.21 8.33 -25.58
N THR A 209 -20.17 7.69 -24.40
CA THR A 209 -20.56 6.29 -24.23
C THR A 209 -21.94 6.17 -23.57
N SER A 210 -22.56 5.01 -23.71
CA SER A 210 -23.85 4.67 -23.07
C SER A 210 -23.90 3.17 -22.80
N PRO A 211 -23.06 2.67 -21.88
CA PRO A 211 -23.04 1.25 -21.56
C PRO A 211 -24.37 0.83 -20.91
N ALA A 212 -24.67 -0.47 -20.97
CA ALA A 212 -25.86 -1.02 -20.31
C ALA A 212 -25.77 -0.88 -18.78
N ASN A 213 -26.91 -0.98 -18.09
CA ASN A 213 -26.94 -1.03 -16.62
C ASN A 213 -25.99 -2.12 -16.11
N GLY A 214 -25.30 -1.82 -15.01
CA GLY A 214 -24.26 -2.68 -14.46
C GLY A 214 -22.93 -2.56 -15.18
N SER A 215 -22.74 -1.61 -16.10
CA SER A 215 -21.46 -1.38 -16.77
C SER A 215 -21.03 0.09 -16.70
N ALA A 216 -19.72 0.29 -16.68
CA ALA A 216 -19.07 1.60 -16.64
C ALA A 216 -18.01 1.72 -17.76
N SER A 217 -17.86 2.91 -18.34
CA SER A 217 -16.81 3.22 -19.32
C SER A 217 -15.85 4.27 -18.77
N TYR A 218 -14.56 3.95 -18.80
CA TYR A 218 -13.47 4.81 -18.34
C TYR A 218 -12.60 5.24 -19.52
N TYR A 219 -12.35 6.53 -19.67
CA TYR A 219 -11.45 7.07 -20.68
C TYR A 219 -10.12 7.47 -20.04
N TYR A 220 -9.04 6.83 -20.48
CA TYR A 220 -7.69 7.15 -20.05
C TYR A 220 -6.88 7.72 -21.21
N PRO A 221 -6.43 8.99 -21.13
CA PRO A 221 -5.66 9.62 -22.21
C PRO A 221 -4.32 8.93 -22.50
N MET A 222 -3.72 8.29 -21.48
CA MET A 222 -2.40 7.66 -21.54
C MET A 222 -1.28 8.63 -21.96
N ASP A 223 -1.38 9.90 -21.55
CA ASP A 223 -0.29 10.89 -21.71
C ASP A 223 0.57 10.97 -20.45
N LEU A 224 1.25 9.86 -20.17
CA LEU A 224 2.22 9.71 -19.09
C LEU A 224 3.48 9.06 -19.63
N SER A 225 4.61 9.28 -18.96
CA SER A 225 5.85 8.52 -19.25
C SER A 225 5.69 7.04 -18.87
N ALA A 226 6.47 6.16 -19.51
CA ALA A 226 6.44 4.72 -19.23
C ALA A 226 6.56 4.40 -17.73
N ARG A 227 5.71 3.49 -17.24
CA ARG A 227 5.60 3.10 -15.82
C ARG A 227 4.69 1.87 -15.65
N LEU A 228 4.77 1.24 -14.48
CA LEU A 228 3.76 0.29 -14.02
C LEU A 228 2.65 1.04 -13.29
N LEU A 229 1.48 1.11 -13.90
CA LEU A 229 0.22 1.46 -13.25
C LEU A 229 -0.48 0.18 -12.79
N TRP A 230 -1.50 0.35 -11.97
CA TRP A 230 -2.39 -0.74 -11.60
C TRP A 230 -3.78 -0.18 -11.38
N TYR A 231 -4.79 -1.03 -11.43
CA TYR A 231 -6.15 -0.64 -11.15
C TYR A 231 -6.80 -1.61 -10.20
N HIS A 232 -7.56 -1.07 -9.26
CA HIS A 232 -8.20 -1.82 -8.20
C HIS A 232 -9.56 -1.21 -7.86
N ASP A 233 -10.34 -1.94 -7.07
CA ASP A 233 -11.56 -1.37 -6.52
C ASP A 233 -11.25 -0.22 -5.55
N HIS A 234 -12.14 0.76 -5.49
CA HIS A 234 -12.04 1.96 -4.66
C HIS A 234 -13.43 2.34 -4.09
N ALA A 235 -14.39 1.41 -4.03
CA ALA A 235 -15.77 1.77 -3.68
C ALA A 235 -15.89 2.17 -2.20
N ILE A 236 -16.58 3.29 -1.94
CA ILE A 236 -16.71 3.87 -0.58
C ILE A 236 -17.14 2.85 0.47
N GLY A 237 -16.31 2.73 1.51
CA GLY A 237 -16.57 1.89 2.67
C GLY A 237 -16.50 0.39 2.40
N ILE A 238 -15.88 -0.05 1.30
CA ILE A 238 -15.58 -1.47 1.04
C ILE A 238 -14.28 -1.70 0.24
N THR A 239 -13.44 -0.67 0.01
CA THR A 239 -12.18 -0.77 -0.76
C THR A 239 -11.33 -1.95 -0.30
N ARG A 240 -11.06 -2.08 1.00
CA ARG A 240 -10.16 -3.13 1.52
C ARG A 240 -10.70 -4.51 1.17
N THR A 241 -12.02 -4.70 1.32
CA THR A 241 -12.65 -6.01 1.12
C THR A 241 -12.69 -6.39 -0.36
N ASN A 242 -13.00 -5.44 -1.25
CA ASN A 242 -13.06 -5.66 -2.68
C ASN A 242 -11.66 -5.90 -3.28
N ALA A 243 -10.68 -5.06 -2.94
CA ALA A 243 -9.30 -5.23 -3.39
C ALA A 243 -8.68 -6.52 -2.84
N TYR A 244 -8.92 -6.85 -1.57
CA TYR A 244 -8.47 -8.11 -0.98
C TYR A 244 -9.13 -9.33 -1.64
N SER A 245 -10.40 -9.22 -2.02
CA SER A 245 -11.12 -10.29 -2.71
C SER A 245 -10.60 -10.57 -4.13
N GLY A 246 -9.73 -9.72 -4.68
CA GLY A 246 -9.07 -9.93 -5.98
C GLY A 246 -9.48 -8.96 -7.09
N ILE A 247 -10.24 -7.89 -6.78
CA ILE A 247 -10.60 -6.85 -7.75
C ILE A 247 -9.40 -5.91 -7.91
N ALA A 248 -8.32 -6.42 -8.50
CA ALA A 248 -7.09 -5.70 -8.81
C ALA A 248 -6.40 -6.32 -10.03
N SER A 249 -5.78 -5.50 -10.87
CA SER A 249 -4.88 -5.94 -11.94
C SER A 249 -3.94 -4.80 -12.34
N ALA A 250 -3.04 -5.04 -13.30
CA ALA A 250 -1.99 -4.11 -13.70
C ALA A 250 -2.27 -3.44 -15.05
N LEU A 251 -1.68 -2.27 -15.26
CA LEU A 251 -1.57 -1.64 -16.56
C LEU A 251 -0.12 -1.21 -16.79
N VAL A 252 0.55 -1.83 -17.75
CA VAL A 252 1.92 -1.48 -18.14
C VAL A 252 1.85 -0.44 -19.24
N LEU A 253 2.29 0.78 -18.94
CA LEU A 253 2.41 1.84 -19.92
C LEU A 253 3.83 1.86 -20.47
N ILE A 254 3.97 1.67 -21.78
CA ILE A 254 5.23 1.72 -22.52
C ILE A 254 5.33 3.02 -23.32
N ASP A 255 6.55 3.49 -23.59
CA ASP A 255 6.81 4.64 -24.47
C ASP A 255 8.02 4.40 -25.39
N ASP A 256 8.27 5.33 -26.30
CA ASP A 256 9.36 5.20 -27.28
C ASP A 256 10.75 5.33 -26.63
N PHE A 257 10.87 6.01 -25.48
CA PHE A 257 12.12 6.09 -24.74
C PHE A 257 12.50 4.73 -24.16
N GLU A 258 11.54 4.06 -23.51
CA GLU A 258 11.71 2.71 -22.98
C GLU A 258 12.04 1.70 -24.09
N ILE A 259 11.34 1.77 -25.23
CA ILE A 259 11.64 0.95 -26.41
C ILE A 259 13.08 1.20 -26.88
N GLY A 260 13.54 2.46 -26.87
CA GLY A 260 14.93 2.82 -27.20
C GLY A 260 15.95 2.20 -26.24
N LEU A 261 15.67 2.18 -24.93
CA LEU A 261 16.52 1.53 -23.94
C LEU A 261 16.61 0.02 -24.15
N VAL A 262 15.50 -0.64 -24.51
CA VAL A 262 15.49 -2.07 -24.83
C VAL A 262 16.27 -2.36 -26.11
N ASN A 263 16.01 -1.60 -27.19
CA ASN A 263 16.68 -1.78 -28.48
C ASN A 263 18.20 -1.56 -28.42
N SER A 264 18.67 -0.71 -27.50
CA SER A 264 20.09 -0.48 -27.25
C SER A 264 20.73 -1.49 -26.28
N GLY A 265 19.95 -2.42 -25.72
CA GLY A 265 20.42 -3.40 -24.74
C GLY A 265 20.66 -2.83 -23.34
N LEU A 266 20.20 -1.61 -23.05
CA LEU A 266 20.31 -0.97 -21.73
C LEU A 266 19.22 -1.46 -20.77
N LEU A 267 18.07 -1.89 -21.27
CA LEU A 267 17.05 -2.62 -20.51
C LEU A 267 16.83 -4.02 -21.09
N PRO A 268 16.72 -5.08 -20.26
CA PRO A 268 16.60 -6.46 -20.74
C PRO A 268 15.34 -6.77 -21.57
N ASP A 269 14.20 -6.18 -21.21
CA ASP A 269 12.89 -6.45 -21.82
C ASP A 269 11.95 -5.26 -21.65
N LEU A 270 10.95 -5.16 -22.53
CA LEU A 270 9.97 -4.07 -22.53
C LEU A 270 8.97 -4.16 -21.37
N VAL A 271 8.36 -5.33 -21.17
CA VAL A 271 7.38 -5.54 -20.08
C VAL A 271 8.11 -5.95 -18.81
N GLY A 272 9.16 -6.77 -18.93
CA GLY A 272 9.82 -7.42 -17.80
C GLY A 272 8.94 -8.50 -17.17
N ILE A 273 9.38 -9.04 -16.04
CA ILE A 273 8.59 -9.96 -15.23
C ILE A 273 7.83 -9.12 -14.18
N PRO A 274 6.49 -9.02 -14.24
CA PRO A 274 5.75 -8.37 -13.17
C PRO A 274 5.86 -9.22 -11.89
N LEU A 275 5.99 -8.57 -10.73
CA LEU A 275 5.93 -9.18 -9.42
C LEU A 275 4.88 -8.43 -8.59
N VAL A 276 3.63 -8.88 -8.63
CA VAL A 276 2.56 -8.39 -7.76
C VAL A 276 2.65 -9.17 -6.46
N ILE A 277 3.18 -8.52 -5.41
CA ILE A 277 3.37 -9.10 -4.08
C ILE A 277 2.16 -8.76 -3.23
N GLN A 278 1.56 -9.78 -2.61
CA GLN A 278 0.43 -9.61 -1.69
C GLN A 278 0.54 -10.60 -0.55
N ASP A 279 0.17 -10.21 0.66
CA ASP A 279 -0.13 -11.13 1.75
C ASP A 279 -1.62 -11.47 1.75
N LYS A 280 -1.92 -12.76 1.96
CA LYS A 280 -3.26 -13.34 2.09
C LYS A 280 -3.26 -14.35 3.24
N SER A 281 -4.43 -14.60 3.79
CA SER A 281 -4.67 -15.70 4.72
C SER A 281 -5.77 -16.59 4.16
N PHE A 282 -5.65 -17.89 4.38
CA PHE A 282 -6.58 -18.90 3.86
C PHE A 282 -7.31 -19.60 4.99
N VAL A 283 -8.61 -19.86 4.81
CA VAL A 283 -9.43 -20.59 5.78
C VAL A 283 -8.92 -22.03 5.91
N ALA A 284 -8.50 -22.43 7.11
CA ALA A 284 -8.11 -23.81 7.40
C ALA A 284 -9.33 -24.75 7.56
N GLN A 285 -9.10 -26.08 7.46
CA GLN A 285 -10.15 -27.08 7.69
C GLN A 285 -10.75 -26.99 9.09
N ASN A 286 -9.93 -26.69 10.09
CA ASN A 286 -10.34 -26.55 11.48
C ASN A 286 -10.52 -25.08 11.88
N ILE A 287 -11.00 -24.22 10.96
CA ILE A 287 -11.13 -22.78 11.21
C ILE A 287 -11.91 -22.48 12.49
N LEU A 288 -12.95 -23.24 12.84
CA LEU A 288 -13.73 -22.99 14.06
C LEU A 288 -12.98 -23.28 15.37
N GLU A 289 -11.83 -23.97 15.31
CA GLU A 289 -10.91 -24.10 16.45
C GLU A 289 -9.99 -22.89 16.58
N GLN A 290 -9.66 -22.24 15.46
CA GLN A 290 -8.75 -21.09 15.38
C GLN A 290 -9.49 -19.76 15.56
N ASP A 291 -10.66 -19.66 14.95
CA ASP A 291 -11.58 -18.53 14.95
C ASP A 291 -13.02 -19.04 15.06
N PRO A 292 -13.52 -19.28 16.29
CA PRO A 292 -14.88 -19.77 16.52
C PRO A 292 -15.99 -18.82 16.06
N THR A 293 -15.65 -17.56 15.74
CA THR A 293 -16.59 -16.53 15.27
C THR A 293 -16.65 -16.43 13.75
N TRP A 294 -15.83 -17.19 13.04
CA TRP A 294 -15.76 -17.18 11.59
C TRP A 294 -17.03 -17.76 10.96
N GLN A 295 -17.60 -17.04 9.98
CA GLN A 295 -18.87 -17.38 9.32
C GLN A 295 -18.81 -17.30 7.79
N TRP A 296 -17.64 -17.06 7.19
CA TRP A 296 -17.48 -16.77 5.76
C TRP A 296 -16.67 -17.84 5.02
N GLY A 297 -16.97 -18.11 3.76
CA GLY A 297 -16.17 -19.02 2.93
C GLY A 297 -16.07 -20.47 3.44
N MET A 298 -15.30 -21.27 2.72
CA MET A 298 -15.00 -22.68 2.99
C MET A 298 -13.48 -22.88 3.16
N PRO A 299 -13.01 -24.02 3.70
CA PRO A 299 -11.58 -24.30 3.74
C PRO A 299 -10.89 -24.14 2.38
N GLY A 300 -9.85 -23.29 2.32
CA GLY A 300 -9.17 -22.86 1.10
C GLY A 300 -9.58 -21.48 0.58
N ASP A 301 -10.70 -20.91 1.05
CA ASP A 301 -11.10 -19.53 0.76
C ASP A 301 -10.25 -18.51 1.53
N LEU A 302 -10.45 -17.23 1.22
CA LEU A 302 -9.81 -16.12 1.90
C LEU A 302 -10.35 -15.96 3.32
N TRP A 303 -9.43 -15.78 4.29
CA TRP A 303 -9.74 -15.31 5.63
C TRP A 303 -9.39 -13.81 5.75
N TYR A 304 -10.13 -13.06 6.57
CA TYR A 304 -9.90 -11.65 6.84
C TYR A 304 -10.17 -11.30 8.31
N PRO A 305 -9.37 -10.43 8.95
CA PRO A 305 -9.64 -9.99 10.32
C PRO A 305 -10.95 -9.19 10.43
N HIS A 306 -11.81 -9.52 11.40
CA HIS A 306 -13.18 -8.99 11.45
C HIS A 306 -13.73 -8.64 12.82
N VAL A 307 -12.93 -8.74 13.88
CA VAL A 307 -13.37 -8.41 15.24
C VAL A 307 -12.42 -7.39 15.81
N TYR A 308 -12.88 -6.16 16.00
CA TYR A 308 -12.16 -5.17 16.79
C TYR A 308 -12.15 -5.60 18.26
N GLU A 309 -10.99 -5.63 18.89
CA GLU A 309 -10.86 -6.00 20.29
C GLU A 309 -10.20 -4.84 21.01
N PRO A 310 -10.91 -4.12 21.91
CA PRO A 310 -10.35 -2.95 22.58
C PRO A 310 -9.63 -3.31 23.88
N ASN A 311 -8.89 -2.33 24.43
CA ASN A 311 -8.27 -2.42 25.76
C ASN A 311 -9.29 -2.76 26.87
N GLN A 312 -8.85 -3.56 27.85
CA GLN A 312 -9.72 -4.09 28.93
C GLN A 312 -9.35 -3.51 30.30
N THR A 313 -10.36 -3.28 31.15
CA THR A 313 -10.14 -3.10 32.59
C THR A 313 -9.93 -4.46 33.25
N GLY A 314 -8.72 -4.78 33.72
CA GLY A 314 -8.54 -6.02 34.51
C GLY A 314 -7.14 -6.62 34.51
N GLY A 315 -6.18 -6.00 35.19
CA GLY A 315 -5.02 -6.74 35.72
C GLY A 315 -5.41 -7.49 37.00
N THR A 316 -4.84 -8.66 37.27
CA THR A 316 -4.99 -9.40 38.54
C THR A 316 -4.22 -8.77 39.71
N GLY A 317 -3.77 -7.53 39.57
CA GLY A 317 -2.98 -6.79 40.57
C GLY A 317 -3.81 -5.83 41.43
N PRO A 318 -3.24 -5.32 42.54
CA PRO A 318 -3.94 -4.52 43.56
C PRO A 318 -4.37 -3.10 43.12
N ASN A 319 -4.29 -2.78 41.83
CA ASN A 319 -4.73 -1.52 41.26
C ASN A 319 -5.37 -1.83 39.89
N PRO A 320 -6.71 -1.92 39.77
CA PRO A 320 -7.37 -2.23 38.51
C PRO A 320 -7.31 -1.00 37.59
N SER A 321 -6.13 -0.77 37.01
CA SER A 321 -5.91 0.23 35.97
C SER A 321 -6.37 -0.32 34.61
N CYS A 322 -6.67 0.61 33.70
CA CYS A 322 -6.77 0.31 32.27
C CYS A 322 -5.53 -0.49 31.83
N GLY A 323 -5.74 -1.67 31.26
CA GLY A 323 -4.67 -2.59 30.87
C GLY A 323 -4.84 -3.05 29.44
N ILE A 324 -3.72 -3.37 28.82
CA ILE A 324 -3.68 -4.06 27.53
C ILE A 324 -4.51 -5.33 27.66
N ASN A 325 -5.45 -5.56 26.75
CA ASN A 325 -6.16 -6.82 26.69
C ASN A 325 -5.14 -7.90 26.32
N PRO A 326 -4.87 -8.86 27.22
CA PRO A 326 -3.74 -9.74 27.00
C PRO A 326 -3.95 -10.65 25.79
N LYS A 327 -5.19 -10.81 25.34
CA LYS A 327 -5.58 -11.65 24.21
C LYS A 327 -6.16 -10.85 23.04
N GLY A 328 -6.19 -9.53 23.10
CA GLY A 328 -6.87 -8.75 22.09
C GLY A 328 -6.01 -8.49 20.86
N ARG A 329 -6.61 -8.78 19.72
CA ARG A 329 -6.01 -8.91 18.41
C ARG A 329 -5.75 -7.54 17.77
N TRP A 330 -6.54 -6.53 18.16
CA TRP A 330 -6.58 -5.18 17.60
C TRP A 330 -6.79 -4.11 18.69
N ASP A 331 -6.04 -4.24 19.80
CA ASP A 331 -6.21 -3.48 21.04
C ASP A 331 -5.74 -2.03 20.95
N TYR A 332 -6.57 -1.19 20.35
CA TYR A 332 -6.50 0.25 20.55
C TYR A 332 -7.84 0.78 21.09
N GLY A 333 -7.81 1.86 21.86
CA GLY A 333 -9.03 2.47 22.38
C GLY A 333 -9.10 2.63 23.90
N PRO A 334 -10.01 3.48 24.37
CA PRO A 334 -10.26 3.68 25.79
C PRO A 334 -10.77 2.39 26.43
N CYS A 335 -10.36 2.14 27.67
CA CYS A 335 -10.72 0.91 28.35
C CYS A 335 -12.24 0.71 28.47
N LEU A 336 -12.72 -0.47 28.07
CA LEU A 336 -14.11 -0.87 28.26
C LEU A 336 -14.45 -0.81 29.77
N GLY A 337 -15.30 0.17 30.14
CA GLY A 337 -15.73 0.41 31.53
C GLY A 337 -15.10 1.63 32.22
N ALA A 338 -13.95 2.12 31.74
CA ALA A 338 -13.39 3.41 32.15
C ALA A 338 -13.77 4.47 31.12
N LYS A 339 -15.04 4.90 31.12
CA LYS A 339 -15.46 6.05 30.30
C LYS A 339 -14.50 7.21 30.59
N LEU A 340 -13.84 7.75 29.56
CA LEU A 340 -13.30 9.11 29.67
C LEU A 340 -14.45 10.00 30.17
N PRO A 341 -14.23 10.94 31.10
CA PRO A 341 -15.31 11.78 31.60
C PRO A 341 -16.08 12.43 30.43
N GLY A 342 -17.32 11.99 30.19
CA GLY A 342 -18.17 12.46 29.09
C GLY A 342 -18.32 11.53 27.86
N ALA A 343 -17.49 10.50 27.71
CA ALA A 343 -17.55 9.58 26.56
C ALA A 343 -18.65 8.52 26.70
N SER A 344 -19.46 8.31 25.66
CA SER A 344 -20.40 7.20 25.55
C SER A 344 -20.12 6.44 24.26
N PHE A 345 -19.59 5.22 24.38
CA PHE A 345 -19.34 4.35 23.23
C PHE A 345 -20.54 3.44 22.94
N TYR A 346 -20.83 3.26 21.66
CA TYR A 346 -21.77 2.26 21.16
C TYR A 346 -21.18 0.84 21.29
N THR A 347 -22.06 -0.17 21.22
CA THR A 347 -21.64 -1.57 21.15
C THR A 347 -21.04 -1.85 19.78
N LEU A 348 -19.85 -2.47 19.75
CA LEU A 348 -19.21 -2.91 18.50
C LEU A 348 -20.18 -3.74 17.63
N PRO A 349 -20.18 -3.53 16.30
CA PRO A 349 -21.03 -4.28 15.41
C PRO A 349 -20.65 -5.77 15.39
N THR A 350 -21.66 -6.62 15.20
CA THR A 350 -21.51 -8.08 15.02
C THR A 350 -22.28 -8.52 13.78
N PRO A 351 -21.80 -9.51 13.02
CA PRO A 351 -20.64 -10.35 13.30
C PRO A 351 -19.29 -9.72 12.93
N ALA A 352 -19.25 -8.57 12.25
CA ALA A 352 -18.02 -7.94 11.77
C ALA A 352 -17.88 -6.49 12.24
N SER A 353 -16.66 -6.11 12.60
CA SER A 353 -16.21 -4.75 12.89
C SER A 353 -14.88 -4.48 12.22
N GLU A 354 -14.68 -3.24 11.82
CA GLU A 354 -13.42 -2.73 11.29
C GLU A 354 -12.27 -2.95 12.24
N VAL A 355 -11.11 -3.31 11.69
CA VAL A 355 -9.84 -3.38 12.40
C VAL A 355 -8.93 -2.28 11.86
N ALA A 356 -8.01 -1.76 12.69
CA ALA A 356 -7.19 -0.61 12.28
C ALA A 356 -6.26 -0.94 11.10
N GLU A 357 -5.73 -2.17 11.03
CA GLU A 357 -4.87 -2.64 9.94
C GLU A 357 -5.02 -4.16 9.76
N GLY A 358 -4.82 -4.67 8.54
CA GLY A 358 -4.85 -6.10 8.24
C GLY A 358 -3.48 -6.64 7.83
N PHE A 359 -2.93 -7.56 8.63
CA PHE A 359 -1.67 -8.27 8.31
C PHE A 359 -1.91 -9.76 8.15
N MET A 360 -1.61 -10.26 6.96
CA MET A 360 -1.89 -11.64 6.59
C MET A 360 -0.63 -12.48 6.64
N ASP A 361 -0.80 -13.80 6.63
CA ASP A 361 0.25 -14.75 7.04
C ASP A 361 0.97 -15.44 5.88
N THR A 362 0.40 -15.40 4.66
CA THR A 362 0.86 -16.15 3.51
C THR A 362 1.14 -15.26 2.31
N ILE A 363 2.38 -15.30 1.81
CA ILE A 363 2.80 -14.45 0.71
C ILE A 363 2.49 -15.07 -0.65
N LEU A 364 1.89 -14.26 -1.50
CA LEU A 364 1.65 -14.53 -2.91
C LEU A 364 2.55 -13.62 -3.76
N VAL A 365 3.07 -14.18 -4.85
CA VAL A 365 3.69 -13.41 -5.94
C VAL A 365 3.00 -13.84 -7.25
N ASN A 366 2.34 -12.88 -7.92
CA ASN A 366 1.51 -13.12 -9.11
C ASN A 366 0.39 -14.15 -8.90
N GLY A 367 -0.12 -14.27 -7.67
CA GLY A 367 -1.11 -15.31 -7.30
C GLY A 367 -0.52 -16.68 -6.98
N GLY A 368 0.78 -16.90 -7.18
CA GLY A 368 1.46 -18.12 -6.72
C GLY A 368 1.83 -17.99 -5.25
N VAL A 369 1.47 -18.98 -4.41
CA VAL A 369 1.91 -19.05 -3.01
C VAL A 369 3.36 -19.56 -2.96
N TYR A 370 4.28 -18.78 -2.40
CA TYR A 370 5.73 -19.05 -2.32
C TYR A 370 6.34 -19.64 -3.60
N PRO A 371 6.22 -18.99 -4.77
CA PRO A 371 6.56 -19.60 -6.03
C PRO A 371 8.08 -19.67 -6.25
N SER A 372 8.48 -20.51 -7.21
CA SER A 372 9.86 -20.56 -7.72
C SER A 372 9.97 -20.11 -9.18
N VAL A 373 11.11 -19.54 -9.56
CA VAL A 373 11.40 -19.16 -10.94
C VAL A 373 12.82 -19.55 -11.32
N ARG A 374 13.02 -19.88 -12.61
CA ARG A 374 14.33 -20.19 -13.18
C ARG A 374 14.73 -19.08 -14.13
N LEU A 375 15.90 -18.48 -13.91
CA LEU A 375 16.35 -17.31 -14.66
C LEU A 375 17.76 -17.52 -15.22
N PRO A 376 18.08 -17.01 -16.43
CA PRO A 376 19.41 -17.12 -16.99
C PRO A 376 20.43 -16.27 -16.21
N SER A 377 21.71 -16.66 -16.26
CA SER A 377 22.85 -15.87 -15.78
C SER A 377 23.09 -14.64 -16.68
N LYS A 378 22.25 -13.61 -16.52
CA LYS A 378 22.30 -12.28 -17.17
C LYS A 378 21.40 -11.28 -16.42
N ARG A 379 21.38 -10.00 -16.80
CA ARG A 379 20.44 -9.02 -16.23
C ARG A 379 19.00 -9.40 -16.56
N VAL A 380 18.13 -9.32 -15.55
CA VAL A 380 16.69 -9.58 -15.66
C VAL A 380 15.93 -8.39 -15.09
N ARG A 381 14.90 -7.94 -15.82
CA ARG A 381 14.03 -6.83 -15.44
C ARG A 381 12.78 -7.34 -14.72
N PHE A 382 12.44 -6.72 -13.61
CA PHE A 382 11.21 -6.94 -12.86
C PHE A 382 10.47 -5.64 -12.64
N ARG A 383 9.14 -5.69 -12.66
CA ARG A 383 8.29 -4.57 -12.24
C ARG A 383 7.49 -5.00 -11.02
N ILE A 384 7.89 -4.51 -9.86
CA ILE A 384 7.36 -4.92 -8.56
C ILE A 384 6.21 -3.98 -8.18
N LEU A 385 5.11 -4.56 -7.71
CA LEU A 385 3.99 -3.87 -7.07
C LEU A 385 3.79 -4.48 -5.69
N ASN A 386 3.76 -3.62 -4.66
CA ASN A 386 3.18 -3.99 -3.38
C ASN A 386 1.64 -3.82 -3.47
N GLY A 387 0.92 -4.93 -3.64
CA GLY A 387 -0.54 -4.97 -3.70
C GLY A 387 -1.20 -5.45 -2.41
N SER A 388 -0.48 -5.38 -1.28
CA SER A 388 -1.00 -5.72 0.05
C SER A 388 -1.91 -4.63 0.62
N GLN A 389 -2.72 -5.00 1.62
CA GLN A 389 -3.62 -4.07 2.31
C GLN A 389 -2.84 -3.06 3.16
N ALA A 390 -1.98 -3.55 4.06
CA ALA A 390 -1.23 -2.73 5.01
C ALA A 390 0.29 -3.02 5.04
N ARG A 391 0.72 -4.21 4.60
CA ARG A 391 2.09 -4.69 4.81
C ARG A 391 3.13 -3.91 4.02
N PHE A 392 4.16 -3.44 4.73
CA PHE A 392 5.39 -2.93 4.14
C PHE A 392 6.34 -4.09 3.86
N TYR A 393 7.11 -3.98 2.78
CA TYR A 393 8.15 -4.95 2.44
C TYR A 393 9.51 -4.26 2.36
N HIS A 394 10.46 -4.69 3.19
CA HIS A 394 11.87 -4.34 3.05
C HIS A 394 12.60 -5.47 2.33
N LEU A 395 12.72 -5.34 1.02
CA LEU A 395 13.15 -6.40 0.12
C LEU A 395 14.68 -6.53 0.08
N ASN A 396 15.14 -7.76 0.23
CA ASN A 396 16.52 -8.19 0.06
C ASN A 396 16.56 -9.48 -0.76
N LEU A 397 17.60 -9.67 -1.56
CA LEU A 397 17.91 -10.93 -2.21
C LEU A 397 19.07 -11.60 -1.47
N TYR A 398 18.84 -12.78 -0.90
CA TYR A 398 19.86 -13.56 -0.18
C TYR A 398 20.08 -14.91 -0.85
N ALA A 399 21.27 -15.50 -0.68
CA ALA A 399 21.48 -16.89 -1.07
C ALA A 399 20.54 -17.83 -0.29
N GLU A 400 20.15 -18.95 -0.90
CA GLU A 400 19.46 -20.00 -0.17
C GLU A 400 20.42 -20.68 0.82
N SER A 401 19.95 -20.91 2.04
CA SER A 401 20.71 -21.59 3.09
C SER A 401 21.01 -23.04 2.70
N PHE A 402 22.29 -23.42 2.76
CA PHE A 402 22.72 -24.81 2.56
C PHE A 402 22.29 -25.73 3.71
N SER A 403 22.27 -25.23 4.95
CA SER A 403 21.89 -26.02 6.13
C SER A 403 20.37 -26.17 6.26
N THR A 404 19.61 -25.26 5.65
CA THR A 404 18.14 -25.24 5.75
C THR A 404 17.56 -24.85 4.39
N PRO A 405 17.51 -25.79 3.41
CA PRO A 405 16.97 -25.52 2.09
C PRO A 405 15.56 -24.94 2.15
N GLY A 406 15.30 -23.94 1.31
CA GLY A 406 14.06 -23.17 1.31
C GLY A 406 14.02 -21.96 2.25
N GLU A 407 15.12 -21.66 2.95
CA GLU A 407 15.29 -20.46 3.78
C GLU A 407 16.39 -19.55 3.25
N ALA A 408 16.28 -18.25 3.53
CA ALA A 408 17.32 -17.28 3.21
C ALA A 408 18.51 -17.38 4.19
N ASP A 409 19.73 -17.39 3.67
CA ASP A 409 20.92 -17.06 4.46
C ASP A 409 21.11 -15.53 4.46
N VAL A 410 20.56 -14.88 5.48
CA VAL A 410 20.60 -13.41 5.64
C VAL A 410 22.02 -12.84 5.81
N THR A 411 23.04 -13.70 5.94
CA THR A 411 24.44 -13.29 5.98
C THR A 411 25.15 -13.36 4.62
N ALA A 412 24.47 -13.90 3.61
CA ALA A 412 24.98 -14.09 2.26
C ALA A 412 24.15 -13.31 1.23
N PRO A 413 24.42 -11.99 1.05
CA PRO A 413 23.78 -11.17 0.03
C PRO A 413 23.87 -11.79 -1.36
N GLY A 414 22.75 -11.77 -2.07
CA GLY A 414 22.65 -12.14 -3.47
C GLY A 414 22.99 -10.99 -4.42
N PRO A 415 22.81 -11.21 -5.74
CA PRO A 415 23.05 -10.20 -6.77
C PRO A 415 22.35 -8.86 -6.50
N THR A 416 23.07 -7.76 -6.75
CA THR A 416 22.58 -6.39 -6.55
C THR A 416 21.30 -6.10 -7.33
N ILE A 417 20.36 -5.43 -6.67
CA ILE A 417 19.13 -4.92 -7.27
C ILE A 417 19.39 -3.47 -7.72
N TYR A 418 19.14 -3.17 -8.99
CA TYR A 418 19.27 -1.83 -9.56
C TYR A 418 17.90 -1.27 -9.87
N GLN A 419 17.40 -0.36 -9.05
CA GLN A 419 16.11 0.28 -9.29
C GLN A 419 16.28 1.40 -10.33
N VAL A 420 15.60 1.22 -11.46
CA VAL A 420 15.64 2.15 -12.61
C VAL A 420 14.42 3.05 -12.64
N GLY A 421 13.35 2.70 -11.93
CA GLY A 421 12.09 3.45 -11.92
C GLY A 421 11.24 3.19 -10.68
N THR A 422 10.23 4.03 -10.56
CA THR A 422 9.26 4.09 -9.47
C THR A 422 7.86 4.12 -10.08
N GLU A 423 6.84 4.26 -9.24
CA GLU A 423 5.47 4.45 -9.69
C GLU A 423 5.27 5.68 -10.61
N GLY A 424 6.11 6.72 -10.44
CA GLY A 424 6.12 7.92 -11.27
C GLY A 424 6.90 7.80 -12.59
N GLY A 425 7.37 6.61 -12.96
CA GLY A 425 8.20 6.35 -14.14
C GLY A 425 9.68 6.18 -13.83
N PHE A 426 10.57 6.40 -14.80
CA PHE A 426 12.00 6.22 -14.60
C PHE A 426 12.57 7.16 -13.52
N LEU A 427 13.57 6.68 -12.79
CA LEU A 427 14.36 7.49 -11.88
C LEU A 427 15.34 8.35 -12.68
N PRO A 428 15.77 9.49 -12.11
CA PRO A 428 16.81 10.31 -12.71
C PRO A 428 18.17 9.63 -12.83
N ALA A 429 18.47 8.76 -11.88
CA ALA A 429 19.63 7.89 -11.84
C ALA A 429 19.25 6.60 -11.12
N VAL A 430 19.94 5.51 -11.44
CA VAL A 430 19.71 4.20 -10.83
C VAL A 430 19.98 4.27 -9.32
N ALA A 431 19.00 3.85 -8.52
CA ALA A 431 19.21 3.58 -7.10
C ALA A 431 19.75 2.15 -6.93
N VAL A 432 20.83 2.01 -6.18
CA VAL A 432 21.59 0.74 -6.06
C VAL A 432 21.30 0.10 -4.70
N HIS A 433 20.81 -1.14 -4.74
CA HIS A 433 20.36 -1.91 -3.58
C HIS A 433 21.19 -3.19 -3.45
N PRO A 434 22.29 -3.16 -2.65
CA PRO A 434 23.27 -4.25 -2.59
C PRO A 434 22.82 -5.48 -1.79
N ASN A 435 21.65 -5.46 -1.17
CA ASN A 435 21.13 -6.52 -0.28
C ASN A 435 21.99 -6.76 0.97
N GLY A 436 22.78 -5.76 1.39
CA GLY A 436 23.76 -5.90 2.47
C GLY A 436 23.30 -5.41 3.83
N ILE A 437 22.07 -4.89 3.95
CA ILE A 437 21.61 -4.19 5.14
C ILE A 437 20.25 -4.79 5.54
N PRO A 438 20.16 -5.54 6.67
CA PRO A 438 18.87 -5.91 7.26
C PRO A 438 18.04 -4.69 7.61
N CYS A 439 16.72 -4.84 7.78
CA CYS A 439 15.87 -3.73 8.19
C CYS A 439 16.41 -3.09 9.49
N PRO A 440 16.76 -1.79 9.48
CA PRO A 440 17.42 -1.15 10.60
C PRO A 440 16.47 -1.10 11.80
N ARG A 441 16.95 -1.48 12.99
CA ARG A 441 16.16 -1.47 14.23
C ARG A 441 16.47 -0.24 15.07
N ASP A 442 15.45 0.40 15.65
CA ASP A 442 15.65 1.49 16.60
C ASP A 442 15.77 0.97 18.03
N LEU A 443 16.97 0.50 18.38
CA LEU A 443 17.27 -0.02 19.71
C LEU A 443 17.30 1.06 20.82
N LYS A 444 17.39 2.35 20.44
CA LYS A 444 17.36 3.45 21.43
C LYS A 444 15.95 3.68 21.92
N LEU A 445 15.00 3.53 21.03
CA LEU A 445 13.60 3.76 21.28
C LEU A 445 12.90 2.47 21.75
N ASP A 446 13.27 1.32 21.17
CA ASP A 446 12.77 0.01 21.53
C ASP A 446 13.92 -1.01 21.70
N PRO A 447 14.35 -1.26 22.95
CA PRO A 447 15.39 -2.24 23.24
C PRO A 447 15.03 -3.68 22.87
N THR A 448 13.76 -3.99 22.57
CA THR A 448 13.34 -5.34 22.15
C THR A 448 13.67 -5.64 20.69
N GLY A 449 13.99 -4.61 19.90
CA GLY A 449 14.40 -4.74 18.50
C GLY A 449 13.25 -5.05 17.54
N GLN A 450 12.00 -4.79 17.92
CA GLN A 450 10.82 -4.98 17.08
C GLN A 450 10.62 -3.77 16.16
N THR A 451 10.89 -2.58 16.68
CA THR A 451 10.77 -1.30 15.96
C THR A 451 11.86 -1.13 14.91
N ALA A 452 11.47 -0.82 13.68
CA ALA A 452 12.38 -0.32 12.66
C ALA A 452 12.74 1.15 12.90
N ASN A 453 13.95 1.57 12.53
CA ASN A 453 14.23 2.99 12.31
C ASN A 453 13.57 3.40 10.98
N PRO A 454 12.51 4.24 10.99
CA PRO A 454 11.78 4.61 9.78
C PRO A 454 12.60 5.49 8.82
N ASP A 455 13.72 6.05 9.29
CA ASP A 455 14.63 6.89 8.49
C ASP A 455 15.68 6.07 7.73
N GLY A 456 15.72 4.75 7.94
CA GLY A 456 16.66 3.86 7.25
C GLY A 456 18.07 3.84 7.86
N PRO A 457 19.11 3.54 7.05
CA PRO A 457 19.05 3.25 5.62
C PRO A 457 18.33 1.94 5.31
N PHE A 458 17.60 1.90 4.19
CA PHE A 458 16.96 0.70 3.66
C PHE A 458 17.70 0.20 2.42
N ASN A 459 17.53 -1.08 2.11
CA ASN A 459 17.72 -1.62 0.77
C ASN A 459 16.52 -1.16 -0.09
N LEU A 460 15.62 -2.06 -0.51
CA LEU A 460 14.39 -1.67 -1.21
C LEU A 460 13.18 -1.77 -0.27
N LEU A 461 12.78 -0.65 0.36
CA LEU A 461 11.51 -0.56 1.08
C LEU A 461 10.37 -0.22 0.10
N LEU A 462 9.26 -0.94 0.21
CA LEU A 462 8.01 -0.69 -0.52
C LEU A 462 6.83 -0.72 0.44
N SER A 463 6.13 0.40 0.56
CA SER A 463 4.84 0.49 1.22
C SER A 463 3.69 0.02 0.31
N PRO A 464 2.48 -0.23 0.84
CA PRO A 464 1.31 -0.48 0.02
C PRO A 464 1.18 0.50 -1.15
N ALA A 465 0.80 -0.03 -2.32
CA ALA A 465 0.71 0.63 -3.62
C ALA A 465 2.01 1.17 -4.24
N GLU A 466 3.17 1.16 -3.56
CA GLU A 466 4.42 1.55 -4.22
C GLU A 466 4.85 0.53 -5.29
N ARG A 467 5.54 1.04 -6.31
CA ARG A 467 6.12 0.23 -7.39
C ARG A 467 7.60 0.50 -7.53
N ALA A 468 8.34 -0.55 -7.90
CA ALA A 468 9.73 -0.45 -8.29
C ALA A 468 9.98 -1.16 -9.62
N ASP A 469 10.55 -0.44 -10.57
CA ASP A 469 11.11 -1.02 -11.80
C ASP A 469 12.58 -1.32 -11.52
N VAL A 470 12.95 -2.61 -11.52
CA VAL A 470 14.27 -3.05 -11.10
C VAL A 470 14.92 -3.97 -12.12
N VAL A 471 16.25 -3.90 -12.21
CA VAL A 471 17.09 -4.84 -12.93
C VAL A 471 17.97 -5.56 -11.92
N ILE A 472 17.93 -6.88 -11.88
CA ILE A 472 18.84 -7.69 -11.06
C ILE A 472 19.93 -8.26 -11.95
N ASP A 473 21.20 -8.03 -11.57
CA ASP A 473 22.36 -8.40 -12.38
C ASP A 473 22.89 -9.80 -12.01
N PHE A 474 22.38 -10.84 -12.70
CA PHE A 474 22.88 -12.21 -12.52
C PHE A 474 24.12 -12.53 -13.38
N ASN A 475 24.80 -11.54 -13.98
CA ASN A 475 26.01 -11.82 -14.75
C ASN A 475 27.08 -12.49 -13.89
N GLY A 476 27.66 -13.57 -14.41
CA GLY A 476 28.71 -14.32 -13.73
C GLY A 476 28.22 -15.19 -12.56
N VAL A 477 26.91 -15.21 -12.29
CA VAL A 477 26.34 -16.10 -11.28
C VAL A 477 26.28 -17.52 -11.84
N SER A 478 26.84 -18.49 -11.11
CA SER A 478 26.93 -19.87 -11.53
C SER A 478 25.55 -20.52 -11.73
N ALA A 479 25.44 -21.36 -12.75
CA ALA A 479 24.25 -22.18 -12.94
C ALA A 479 24.04 -23.11 -11.73
N GLY A 480 22.80 -23.19 -11.24
CA GLY A 480 22.43 -23.94 -10.05
C GLY A 480 22.46 -23.12 -8.76
N SER A 481 23.02 -21.90 -8.75
CA SER A 481 22.89 -20.99 -7.61
C SER A 481 21.43 -20.64 -7.35
N THR A 482 21.04 -20.61 -6.08
CA THR A 482 19.68 -20.33 -5.63
C THR A 482 19.65 -19.15 -4.69
N PHE A 483 18.61 -18.32 -4.82
CA PHE A 483 18.39 -17.12 -4.03
C PHE A 483 16.94 -17.05 -3.55
N ILE A 484 16.73 -16.44 -2.40
CA ILE A 484 15.44 -16.17 -1.80
C ILE A 484 15.21 -14.66 -1.83
N LEU A 485 14.12 -14.23 -2.47
CA LEU A 485 13.60 -12.88 -2.27
C LEU A 485 12.96 -12.85 -0.88
N TYR A 486 13.50 -11.99 -0.02
CA TYR A 486 13.23 -11.97 1.41
C TYR A 486 12.74 -10.58 1.83
N ALA A 487 11.83 -10.52 2.80
CA ALA A 487 11.33 -9.29 3.38
C ALA A 487 11.42 -9.34 4.92
N ASP A 488 11.91 -8.28 5.56
CA ASP A 488 12.08 -8.23 7.02
C ASP A 488 11.58 -6.94 7.67
N ALA A 489 10.73 -6.19 6.94
CA ALA A 489 10.02 -5.05 7.50
C ALA A 489 9.06 -5.52 8.61
N PRO A 490 9.06 -4.85 9.77
CA PRO A 490 8.06 -5.10 10.80
C PRO A 490 6.65 -4.77 10.32
N ALA A 491 5.67 -5.48 10.89
CA ALA A 491 4.24 -5.23 10.70
C ALA A 491 3.57 -5.08 12.07
N PRO A 492 2.97 -3.92 12.41
CA PRO A 492 2.87 -2.69 11.62
C PRO A 492 4.21 -1.99 11.38
N PHE A 493 4.29 -1.06 10.45
CA PHE A 493 5.54 -0.32 10.19
C PHE A 493 5.46 1.12 10.75
N PRO A 494 6.43 1.59 11.55
CA PRO A 494 7.71 0.95 11.85
C PRO A 494 7.67 0.06 13.09
N GLY A 495 6.56 0.05 13.83
CA GLY A 495 6.54 -0.46 15.20
C GLY A 495 6.84 -1.97 15.31
N GLY A 496 6.12 -2.75 14.53
CA GLY A 496 6.27 -4.18 14.49
C GLY A 496 5.64 -4.87 15.67
N ASP A 497 5.00 -5.99 15.37
CA ASP A 497 4.64 -6.96 16.37
C ASP A 497 5.13 -8.35 15.93
N PRO A 498 5.84 -9.10 16.81
CA PRO A 498 6.38 -10.42 16.49
C PRO A 498 5.34 -11.41 15.95
N ARG A 499 4.08 -11.19 16.23
CA ARG A 499 2.97 -12.10 15.92
C ARG A 499 2.47 -11.93 14.51
N ASN A 500 2.69 -10.77 13.89
CA ASN A 500 2.43 -10.50 12.47
C ASN A 500 3.61 -10.88 11.58
N ASP A 501 4.66 -11.45 12.19
CA ASP A 501 5.95 -11.70 11.58
C ASP A 501 6.31 -13.18 11.69
N TYR A 502 5.86 -13.93 10.68
CA TYR A 502 6.06 -15.37 10.57
C TYR A 502 7.32 -15.66 9.77
N PHE A 503 8.29 -16.36 10.38
CA PHE A 503 9.52 -16.73 9.68
C PHE A 503 10.21 -17.91 10.35
N THR A 504 10.98 -18.68 9.58
CA THR A 504 11.69 -19.82 10.14
C THR A 504 12.67 -19.40 11.23
N GLY A 505 12.48 -19.95 12.43
CA GLY A 505 13.23 -19.60 13.63
C GLY A 505 12.52 -18.60 14.55
N ASP A 506 11.30 -18.17 14.23
CA ASP A 506 10.43 -17.41 15.12
C ASP A 506 10.08 -18.19 16.41
N PRO A 507 9.90 -17.50 17.55
CA PRO A 507 9.50 -18.15 18.79
C PRO A 507 8.06 -18.68 18.69
N ASP A 508 7.70 -19.65 19.53
CA ASP A 508 6.29 -20.04 19.72
C ASP A 508 5.54 -18.92 20.45
N GLN A 509 4.49 -18.40 19.81
CA GLN A 509 3.72 -17.26 20.29
C GLN A 509 2.32 -17.64 20.78
N THR A 510 1.96 -18.93 20.74
CA THR A 510 0.63 -19.46 21.08
C THR A 510 0.16 -19.06 22.48
N ASN A 511 1.05 -19.12 23.48
CA ASN A 511 0.73 -18.83 24.89
C ASN A 511 0.23 -17.42 25.14
N ARG A 512 0.49 -16.52 24.21
CA ARG A 512 0.06 -15.16 24.33
C ARG A 512 -1.04 -14.84 23.29
N GLY A 513 -1.25 -15.69 22.27
CA GLY A 513 -2.35 -15.60 21.28
C GLY A 513 -1.91 -15.66 19.80
N GLY A 514 -0.63 -15.97 19.52
CA GLY A 514 -0.03 -15.90 18.19
C GLY A 514 0.10 -17.28 17.56
N ALA A 515 0.88 -17.41 16.48
CA ALA A 515 1.13 -18.71 15.86
C ALA A 515 2.22 -19.53 16.61
N PRO A 516 2.23 -20.86 16.45
CA PRO A 516 3.40 -21.66 16.79
C PRO A 516 4.58 -21.32 15.87
N THR A 517 5.79 -21.79 16.22
CA THR A 517 6.99 -21.62 15.38
C THR A 517 6.77 -22.13 13.96
N THR A 518 7.17 -21.31 12.99
CA THR A 518 7.18 -21.60 11.56
C THR A 518 8.16 -22.72 11.24
N SER A 519 7.65 -23.82 10.67
CA SER A 519 8.48 -24.97 10.31
C SER A 519 9.35 -24.71 9.08
N PRO A 520 10.64 -25.09 9.06
CA PRO A 520 11.50 -24.93 7.89
C PRO A 520 10.91 -25.57 6.62
N GLY A 521 10.93 -24.84 5.50
CA GLY A 521 10.38 -25.30 4.22
C GLY A 521 8.86 -25.19 4.07
N PHE A 522 8.15 -24.72 5.09
CA PHE A 522 6.70 -24.54 5.08
C PHE A 522 6.32 -23.09 5.40
N GLY A 523 5.12 -22.69 4.98
CA GLY A 523 4.42 -21.51 5.49
C GLY A 523 3.36 -21.88 6.54
N PRO A 524 2.69 -20.88 7.15
CA PRO A 524 2.81 -19.45 6.91
C PRO A 524 4.21 -18.86 7.18
N ASN A 525 4.64 -17.90 6.35
CA ASN A 525 5.96 -17.29 6.40
C ASN A 525 5.89 -15.94 5.65
N THR A 526 5.89 -14.83 6.38
CA THR A 526 5.74 -13.47 5.81
C THR A 526 7.04 -12.90 5.29
N ARG A 527 8.18 -13.52 5.63
CA ARG A 527 9.50 -13.05 5.22
C ARG A 527 10.03 -13.69 3.96
N THR A 528 9.52 -14.85 3.56
CA THR A 528 9.94 -15.58 2.36
C THR A 528 8.95 -15.33 1.22
N LEU A 529 9.37 -14.66 0.15
CA LEU A 529 8.47 -14.30 -0.95
C LEU A 529 8.52 -15.34 -2.07
N MET A 530 9.70 -15.56 -2.64
CA MET A 530 9.89 -16.47 -3.78
C MET A 530 11.33 -16.98 -3.87
N LYS A 531 11.52 -18.09 -4.58
CA LYS A 531 12.84 -18.67 -4.87
C LYS A 531 13.25 -18.42 -6.32
N ILE A 532 14.48 -17.97 -6.52
CA ILE A 532 15.12 -17.82 -7.82
C ILE A 532 16.20 -18.89 -7.96
N THR A 533 16.20 -19.62 -9.08
CA THR A 533 17.28 -20.53 -9.45
C THR A 533 17.95 -20.06 -10.73
N VAL A 534 19.26 -19.84 -10.69
CA VAL A 534 20.02 -19.39 -11.87
C VAL A 534 20.32 -20.56 -12.79
N THR A 535 20.07 -20.39 -14.09
CA THR A 535 20.38 -21.33 -15.16
C THR A 535 21.60 -20.85 -15.96
N GLY A 536 22.19 -21.73 -16.77
CA GLY A 536 23.30 -21.36 -17.64
C GLY A 536 22.93 -20.25 -18.63
N GLY A 537 23.86 -19.33 -18.87
CA GLY A 537 23.70 -18.20 -19.80
C GLY A 537 25.05 -17.59 -20.17
N ALA A 538 25.08 -16.84 -21.28
CA ALA A 538 26.29 -16.20 -21.78
C ALA A 538 26.59 -14.83 -21.11
N GLY A 539 25.73 -14.35 -20.22
CA GLY A 539 25.75 -12.97 -19.72
C GLY A 539 25.40 -11.92 -20.78
N ASP A 540 25.44 -10.65 -20.39
CA ASP A 540 25.10 -9.50 -21.26
C ASP A 540 26.30 -8.95 -22.05
N GLY A 541 27.51 -9.52 -21.90
CA GLY A 541 28.71 -9.10 -22.63
C GLY A 541 29.23 -7.69 -22.31
N VAL A 542 28.65 -6.99 -21.32
CA VAL A 542 29.02 -5.62 -20.91
C VAL A 542 29.19 -5.57 -19.38
N THR A 543 30.28 -4.93 -18.92
CA THR A 543 30.54 -4.76 -17.48
C THR A 543 29.45 -3.93 -16.81
N THR A 544 29.12 -4.23 -15.54
CA THR A 544 28.09 -3.51 -14.79
C THR A 544 28.37 -2.02 -14.70
N SER A 545 29.63 -1.61 -14.51
CA SER A 545 30.01 -0.19 -14.48
C SER A 545 29.76 0.53 -15.81
N ALA A 546 30.06 -0.09 -16.94
CA ALA A 546 29.83 0.49 -18.26
C ALA A 546 28.33 0.58 -18.61
N TRP A 547 27.57 -0.46 -18.24
CA TRP A 547 26.12 -0.47 -18.36
C TRP A 547 25.47 0.64 -17.51
N LEU A 548 25.83 0.74 -16.22
CA LEU A 548 25.32 1.79 -15.32
C LEU A 548 25.63 3.19 -15.81
N ALA A 549 26.85 3.45 -16.29
CA ALA A 549 27.22 4.76 -16.83
C ALA A 549 26.35 5.12 -18.05
N SER A 550 26.14 4.18 -18.96
CA SER A 550 25.34 4.39 -20.16
C SER A 550 23.86 4.59 -19.84
N LEU A 551 23.31 3.75 -18.94
CA LEU A 551 21.92 3.85 -18.51
C LEU A 551 21.65 5.18 -17.78
N ASN A 552 22.48 5.56 -16.81
CA ASN A 552 22.31 6.83 -16.08
C ASN A 552 22.37 8.06 -17.00
N ALA A 553 23.19 8.02 -18.06
CA ALA A 553 23.20 9.10 -19.05
C ALA A 553 21.86 9.22 -19.80
N GLN A 554 21.25 8.09 -20.18
CA GLN A 554 19.94 8.07 -20.83
C GLN A 554 18.82 8.48 -19.87
N LEU A 555 18.83 7.98 -18.63
CA LEU A 555 17.86 8.35 -17.60
C LEU A 555 17.87 9.85 -17.33
N LYS A 556 19.04 10.46 -17.16
CA LYS A 556 19.16 11.93 -17.05
C LYS A 556 18.58 12.63 -18.29
N SER A 557 18.91 12.15 -19.50
CA SER A 557 18.39 12.72 -20.75
C SER A 557 16.87 12.63 -20.87
N ASN A 558 16.23 11.63 -20.25
CA ASN A 558 14.77 11.44 -20.29
C ASN A 558 14.00 12.62 -19.67
N PHE A 559 14.54 13.19 -18.59
CA PHE A 559 13.99 14.38 -17.94
C PHE A 559 14.30 15.65 -18.72
N LEU A 560 15.54 15.77 -19.23
CA LEU A 560 15.98 16.97 -19.96
C LEU A 560 15.29 17.13 -21.32
N SER A 561 14.88 16.03 -21.96
CA SER A 561 14.14 16.05 -23.23
C SER A 561 12.64 16.31 -23.06
N GLY A 562 12.12 16.19 -21.83
CA GLY A 562 10.70 16.31 -21.53
C GLY A 562 9.86 15.07 -21.86
N ASN A 563 10.46 13.93 -22.23
CA ASN A 563 9.70 12.68 -22.31
C ASN A 563 9.14 12.32 -20.92
N GLN A 564 9.98 12.30 -19.90
CA GLN A 564 9.50 12.40 -18.52
C GLN A 564 9.48 13.87 -18.10
N PRO A 565 8.42 14.35 -17.43
CA PRO A 565 8.38 15.74 -16.98
C PRO A 565 9.61 16.06 -16.12
N GLY A 566 10.23 17.22 -16.34
CA GLY A 566 11.31 17.71 -15.49
C GLY A 566 10.83 17.93 -14.05
N LEU A 567 11.70 17.66 -13.08
CA LEU A 567 11.39 17.85 -11.66
C LEU A 567 11.04 19.31 -11.34
N LEU A 568 10.09 19.53 -10.43
CA LEU A 568 9.59 20.88 -10.06
C LEU A 568 10.59 21.63 -9.20
N TYR A 569 11.26 20.92 -8.30
CA TYR A 569 12.34 21.44 -7.51
C TYR A 569 13.67 21.23 -8.26
N ASN A 570 14.47 22.31 -8.37
CA ASN A 570 15.82 22.37 -8.99
C ASN A 570 15.88 22.58 -10.50
N ASN A 571 15.04 23.48 -11.03
CA ASN A 571 15.08 23.91 -12.43
C ASN A 571 14.98 22.76 -13.46
N GLY A 572 14.45 21.60 -13.05
CA GLY A 572 14.30 20.43 -13.90
C GLY A 572 15.57 19.62 -14.19
N ASP A 573 16.76 19.96 -13.67
CA ASP A 573 17.95 19.08 -13.79
C ASP A 573 17.95 18.06 -12.64
N PRO A 574 17.64 16.78 -12.93
CA PRO A 574 17.56 15.77 -11.90
C PRO A 574 18.90 15.41 -11.24
N SER A 575 20.04 15.80 -11.82
CA SER A 575 21.37 15.48 -11.28
C SER A 575 21.87 16.47 -10.23
N VAL A 576 21.12 17.54 -9.97
CA VAL A 576 21.45 18.54 -8.96
C VAL A 576 20.36 18.48 -7.88
N PRO A 577 20.62 17.78 -6.75
CA PRO A 577 19.72 17.82 -5.61
C PRO A 577 19.53 19.27 -5.16
N GLY A 578 18.34 19.55 -4.69
CA GLY A 578 18.00 20.90 -4.28
C GLY A 578 18.59 21.28 -2.96
N PRO A 579 18.66 22.58 -2.65
CA PRO A 579 19.12 22.99 -1.35
C PRO A 579 18.18 22.42 -0.28
N VAL A 580 18.73 21.68 0.67
CA VAL A 580 18.07 21.27 1.90
C VAL A 580 18.74 22.04 3.03
N PRO A 581 18.02 22.84 3.85
CA PRO A 581 16.57 22.96 3.92
C PRO A 581 15.93 23.72 2.75
N TYR A 582 14.70 23.32 2.39
CA TYR A 582 13.79 24.10 1.55
C TYR A 582 13.48 25.44 2.19
N LYS A 583 13.53 26.52 1.39
CA LYS A 583 13.34 27.91 1.85
C LYS A 583 12.21 28.66 1.12
N GLY A 584 11.50 27.99 0.22
CA GLY A 584 10.39 28.60 -0.52
C GLY A 584 9.10 28.65 0.31
N PRO A 585 8.02 29.20 -0.25
CA PRO A 585 6.71 29.21 0.40
C PRO A 585 6.16 27.79 0.58
N ILE A 586 5.35 27.63 1.63
CA ILE A 586 4.54 26.43 1.89
C ILE A 586 3.08 26.81 1.66
N ASP A 587 2.44 26.19 0.69
CA ASP A 587 1.05 26.47 0.32
C ASP A 587 0.07 25.80 1.28
N ARG A 588 0.40 24.58 1.75
CA ARG A 588 -0.43 23.82 2.69
C ARG A 588 0.37 23.19 3.80
N MET A 589 -0.15 23.31 5.03
CA MET A 589 0.27 22.53 6.18
C MET A 589 -0.87 21.59 6.56
N LEU A 590 -0.58 20.29 6.56
CA LEU A 590 -1.57 19.23 6.71
C LEU A 590 -1.11 18.26 7.79
N THR A 591 -2.04 17.50 8.37
CA THR A 591 -1.71 16.54 9.44
C THR A 591 -2.28 15.17 9.14
N LEU A 592 -1.53 14.16 9.54
CA LEU A 592 -2.02 12.79 9.70
C LEU A 592 -2.35 12.59 11.19
N ASN A 593 -3.51 12.02 11.49
CA ASN A 593 -4.08 12.02 12.83
C ASN A 593 -4.65 10.64 13.17
N GLU A 594 -4.67 10.34 14.46
CA GLU A 594 -5.38 9.20 15.05
C GLU A 594 -6.44 9.74 15.98
N ASP A 595 -7.61 9.11 15.95
CA ASP A 595 -8.74 9.43 16.79
C ASP A 595 -9.53 8.16 17.15
N PHE A 596 -10.64 8.31 17.85
CA PHE A 596 -11.56 7.20 18.11
C PHE A 596 -12.96 7.52 17.58
N ASP A 597 -13.66 6.52 17.07
CA ASP A 597 -15.05 6.66 16.65
C ASP A 597 -16.03 6.43 17.81
N ASP A 598 -17.33 6.56 17.54
CA ASP A 598 -18.37 6.37 18.55
C ASP A 598 -18.44 4.94 19.10
N TYR A 599 -17.77 3.96 18.50
CA TYR A 599 -17.65 2.59 19.01
C TYR A 599 -16.38 2.40 19.86
N GLY A 600 -15.52 3.41 19.93
CA GLY A 600 -14.22 3.36 20.61
C GLY A 600 -13.12 2.69 19.78
N ARG A 601 -13.34 2.53 18.48
CA ARG A 601 -12.35 1.98 17.54
C ARG A 601 -11.37 3.06 17.13
N LEU A 602 -10.11 2.70 16.93
CA LEU A 602 -9.11 3.58 16.34
C LEU A 602 -9.52 3.93 14.92
N ILE A 603 -9.44 5.21 14.59
CA ILE A 603 -9.70 5.74 13.26
C ILE A 603 -8.52 6.65 12.92
N GLN A 604 -8.03 6.53 11.70
CA GLN A 604 -7.02 7.42 11.18
C GLN A 604 -7.70 8.43 10.27
N THR A 605 -7.24 9.68 10.33
CA THR A 605 -7.82 10.77 9.54
C THR A 605 -6.74 11.70 9.02
N ILE A 606 -7.05 12.33 7.90
CA ILE A 606 -6.25 13.38 7.30
C ILE A 606 -6.93 14.72 7.58
N GLY A 607 -6.14 15.77 7.81
CA GLY A 607 -6.72 17.09 8.01
C GLY A 607 -5.75 18.24 7.93
N THR A 608 -6.12 19.34 8.58
CA THR A 608 -5.47 20.65 8.41
C THR A 608 -4.67 21.05 9.64
N PHE A 609 -3.73 21.98 9.49
CA PHE A 609 -2.98 22.51 10.63
C PHE A 609 -3.81 23.37 11.62
N THR A 610 -5.12 23.53 11.39
CA THR A 610 -6.03 24.28 12.26
C THR A 610 -7.06 23.35 12.88
N SER A 611 -7.08 23.27 14.21
CA SER A 611 -8.15 22.58 14.93
C SER A 611 -9.39 23.49 15.02
N LYS A 612 -10.55 22.96 14.62
CA LYS A 612 -11.84 23.67 14.72
C LYS A 612 -12.88 22.91 15.57
N SER A 613 -12.53 21.73 16.06
CA SER A 613 -13.44 20.83 16.74
C SER A 613 -12.72 20.02 17.83
N LEU A 614 -13.52 19.39 18.68
CA LEU A 614 -13.09 18.36 19.59
C LEU A 614 -13.50 17.00 19.04
N ASN A 615 -12.73 15.97 19.35
CA ASN A 615 -13.09 14.59 19.09
C ASN A 615 -14.13 14.06 20.11
N ASN A 616 -14.52 12.80 19.97
CA ASN A 616 -15.47 12.14 20.87
C ASN A 616 -14.97 12.02 22.33
N ALA A 617 -13.68 12.21 22.56
CA ALA A 617 -13.04 12.28 23.86
C ALA A 617 -12.94 13.71 24.43
N GLY A 618 -13.45 14.73 23.72
CA GLY A 618 -13.38 16.13 24.12
C GLY A 618 -12.00 16.76 23.96
N LEU A 619 -11.10 16.15 23.18
CA LEU A 619 -9.76 16.63 22.90
C LEU A 619 -9.71 17.34 21.53
N PRO A 620 -8.88 18.38 21.36
CA PRO A 620 -8.70 19.01 20.05
C PRO A 620 -8.26 17.99 19.00
N THR A 621 -8.96 18.00 17.86
CA THR A 621 -8.59 17.20 16.68
C THR A 621 -8.29 18.10 15.49
N TRP A 622 -7.41 17.63 14.62
CA TRP A 622 -7.04 18.28 13.35
C TRP A 622 -7.50 17.49 12.13
N GLY A 623 -7.89 16.23 12.36
CA GLY A 623 -8.43 15.34 11.34
C GLY A 623 -9.83 15.77 10.90
N LEU A 624 -10.16 15.45 9.66
CA LEU A 624 -11.48 15.68 9.09
C LEU A 624 -12.02 14.38 8.50
N PRO A 625 -13.31 14.05 8.72
CA PRO A 625 -13.96 12.95 8.01
C PRO A 625 -13.95 13.16 6.49
N TYR A 626 -13.92 12.08 5.70
CA TYR A 626 -13.95 12.13 4.24
C TYR A 626 -15.20 12.86 3.71
N VAL A 627 -16.33 12.71 4.39
CA VAL A 627 -17.61 13.33 4.02
C VAL A 627 -17.67 14.85 4.26
N SER A 628 -16.68 15.43 4.95
CA SER A 628 -16.59 16.88 5.16
C SER A 628 -16.22 17.62 3.88
N ASP A 629 -16.60 18.90 3.79
CA ASP A 629 -16.26 19.79 2.66
C ASP A 629 -14.77 19.76 2.32
N ALA A 630 -14.45 19.78 1.02
CA ALA A 630 -13.07 19.75 0.54
C ALA A 630 -12.26 20.97 1.01
N THR A 631 -11.07 20.69 1.55
CA THR A 631 -10.10 21.70 2.01
C THR A 631 -8.95 21.84 1.01
N GLU A 632 -8.58 20.75 0.34
CA GLU A 632 -7.54 20.70 -0.68
C GLU A 632 -8.17 21.04 -2.04
N THR A 633 -8.19 22.34 -2.36
CA THR A 633 -8.84 22.91 -3.54
C THR A 633 -7.87 23.68 -4.44
N PRO A 634 -6.82 23.03 -4.99
CA PRO A 634 -5.84 23.70 -5.82
C PRO A 634 -6.46 24.19 -7.14
N THR A 635 -5.93 25.28 -7.68
CA THR A 635 -6.29 25.75 -9.02
C THR A 635 -5.60 24.91 -10.09
N ALA A 636 -6.29 24.59 -11.18
CA ALA A 636 -5.71 23.89 -12.32
C ALA A 636 -4.45 24.61 -12.83
N GLY A 637 -3.37 23.85 -13.00
CA GLY A 637 -2.05 24.33 -13.41
C GLY A 637 -1.19 24.87 -12.27
N ALA A 638 -1.71 25.04 -11.06
CA ALA A 638 -0.94 25.49 -9.91
C ALA A 638 0.13 24.48 -9.51
N THR A 639 1.28 24.99 -9.09
CA THR A 639 2.30 24.22 -8.37
C THR A 639 2.18 24.57 -6.90
N GLU A 640 1.97 23.58 -6.05
CA GLU A 640 1.88 23.76 -4.61
C GLU A 640 2.94 22.94 -3.87
N VAL A 641 3.44 23.49 -2.77
CA VAL A 641 4.30 22.81 -1.81
C VAL A 641 3.51 22.49 -0.56
N TRP A 642 3.40 21.21 -0.24
CA TRP A 642 2.67 20.70 0.91
C TRP A 642 3.66 20.21 1.97
N GLN A 643 3.44 20.62 3.22
CA GLN A 643 4.15 20.12 4.38
C GLN A 643 3.19 19.30 5.24
N ILE A 644 3.40 17.99 5.26
CA ILE A 644 2.50 17.01 5.87
C ILE A 644 3.15 16.49 7.14
N PHE A 645 2.51 16.70 8.27
CA PHE A 645 3.00 16.33 9.58
C PHE A 645 2.36 15.03 10.04
N ASN A 646 3.16 13.99 10.20
CA ASN A 646 2.67 12.75 10.77
C ASN A 646 2.65 12.82 12.30
N LEU A 647 1.46 12.96 12.89
CA LEU A 647 1.26 13.02 14.35
C LEU A 647 1.01 11.64 14.99
N THR A 648 1.00 10.56 14.19
CA THR A 648 0.55 9.21 14.55
C THR A 648 1.71 8.29 14.93
N GLY A 649 1.38 7.05 15.33
CA GLY A 649 2.36 6.00 15.63
C GLY A 649 2.91 5.28 14.39
N ASP A 650 2.12 5.23 13.32
CA ASP A 650 2.45 4.46 12.12
C ASP A 650 3.04 5.29 10.99
N THR A 651 3.77 4.62 10.10
CA THR A 651 4.16 5.18 8.81
C THR A 651 3.01 5.04 7.83
N HIS A 652 2.59 6.16 7.23
CA HIS A 652 1.48 6.15 6.28
C HIS A 652 1.97 6.31 4.84
N PRO A 653 1.60 5.41 3.91
CA PRO A 653 1.81 5.60 2.49
C PRO A 653 0.73 6.54 1.93
N ILE A 654 1.04 7.83 1.82
CA ILE A 654 0.06 8.81 1.35
C ILE A 654 0.04 8.83 -0.18
N HIS A 655 -1.07 8.40 -0.76
CA HIS A 655 -1.36 8.39 -2.18
C HIS A 655 -2.07 9.68 -2.62
N PHE A 656 -1.67 10.21 -3.78
CA PHE A 656 -2.27 11.37 -4.43
C PHE A 656 -2.80 10.96 -5.81
N HIS A 657 -4.11 11.09 -6.01
CA HIS A 657 -4.69 10.92 -7.34
C HIS A 657 -4.24 12.07 -8.27
N LEU A 658 -4.41 11.89 -9.59
CA LEU A 658 -4.11 12.82 -10.68
C LEU A 658 -2.62 13.15 -10.92
N VAL A 659 -1.85 13.39 -9.86
CA VAL A 659 -0.57 14.11 -9.94
C VAL A 659 0.66 13.21 -9.75
N ASN A 660 1.78 13.61 -10.34
CA ASN A 660 3.09 13.15 -9.85
C ASN A 660 3.55 14.05 -8.70
N VAL A 661 4.17 13.44 -7.71
CA VAL A 661 4.67 14.09 -6.49
C VAL A 661 6.19 14.01 -6.46
N GLN A 662 6.86 15.11 -6.14
CA GLN A 662 8.30 15.11 -5.85
C GLN A 662 8.51 15.34 -4.36
N VAL A 663 9.25 14.43 -3.71
CA VAL A 663 9.67 14.60 -2.32
C VAL A 663 10.82 15.59 -2.27
N ILE A 664 10.76 16.58 -1.37
CA ILE A 664 11.82 17.58 -1.19
C ILE A 664 12.69 17.24 0.01
N GLN A 665 12.05 16.98 1.16
CA GLN A 665 12.76 16.69 2.41
C GLN A 665 11.83 16.05 3.44
N ARG A 666 12.41 15.43 4.46
CA ARG A 666 11.76 15.07 5.72
C ARG A 666 12.42 15.81 6.88
N GLN A 667 11.67 16.13 7.93
CA GLN A 667 12.23 16.81 9.09
C GLN A 667 11.59 16.32 10.40
N PRO A 668 12.38 15.85 11.38
CA PRO A 668 11.84 15.38 12.65
C PRO A 668 11.32 16.55 13.48
N PHE A 669 10.15 16.35 14.11
CA PHE A 669 9.52 17.31 15.01
C PHE A 669 8.96 16.65 16.28
N ARG A 670 8.59 17.48 17.24
CA ARG A 670 7.80 17.08 18.42
C ARG A 670 6.72 18.10 18.72
N GLY A 671 5.65 17.64 19.35
CA GLY A 671 4.50 18.46 19.75
C GLY A 671 3.39 18.46 18.70
N LEU A 672 2.33 19.20 19.01
CA LEU A 672 1.13 19.32 18.17
C LEU A 672 1.10 20.69 17.49
N PRO A 673 0.29 20.89 16.43
CA PRO A 673 0.09 22.22 15.84
C PRO A 673 -0.16 23.30 16.91
N GLY A 674 0.52 24.46 16.76
CA GLY A 674 0.53 25.55 17.74
C GLY A 674 1.60 25.43 18.85
N LYS A 675 2.14 24.24 19.10
CA LYS A 675 3.27 24.00 20.04
C LYS A 675 4.42 23.19 19.42
N LEU A 676 4.36 22.95 18.11
CA LEU A 676 5.28 22.12 17.35
C LEU A 676 6.70 22.72 17.35
N LYS A 677 7.72 21.86 17.47
CA LYS A 677 9.13 22.22 17.35
C LYS A 677 9.88 21.18 16.54
N PHE A 678 10.64 21.63 15.54
CA PHE A 678 11.60 20.77 14.85
C PHE A 678 12.74 20.37 15.80
N THR A 679 13.12 19.10 15.77
CA THR A 679 14.12 18.51 16.67
C THR A 679 15.42 18.11 15.99
N GLY A 680 15.51 18.29 14.68
CA GLY A 680 16.69 17.98 13.88
C GLY A 680 16.71 18.72 12.56
N PRO A 681 17.84 18.65 11.83
CA PRO A 681 17.92 19.17 10.47
C PRO A 681 17.02 18.36 9.53
N PRO A 682 16.54 18.95 8.43
CA PRO A 682 15.86 18.19 7.40
C PRO A 682 16.83 17.30 6.63
N THR A 683 16.32 16.16 6.16
CA THR A 683 17.03 15.18 5.33
C THR A 683 16.46 15.20 3.90
N PRO A 684 17.31 14.98 2.87
CA PRO A 684 16.84 14.83 1.49
C PRO A 684 16.05 13.50 1.33
N PRO A 685 15.36 13.30 0.18
CA PRO A 685 14.70 12.04 -0.12
C PRO A 685 15.69 10.88 -0.23
N ASP A 686 15.19 9.65 -0.03
CA ASP A 686 15.98 8.44 -0.26
C ASP A 686 16.35 8.33 -1.76
N ALA A 687 17.40 7.57 -2.09
CA ALA A 687 17.89 7.47 -3.47
C ALA A 687 16.80 7.02 -4.46
N ASN A 688 15.89 6.14 -4.03
CA ASN A 688 14.73 5.65 -4.77
C ASN A 688 13.51 6.59 -4.76
N GLU A 689 13.61 7.76 -4.13
CA GLU A 689 12.57 8.79 -4.07
C GLU A 689 12.99 10.09 -4.78
N THR A 690 14.15 10.10 -5.44
CA THR A 690 14.70 11.28 -6.14
C THR A 690 13.97 11.65 -7.44
N GLY A 691 13.15 10.75 -7.97
CA GLY A 691 12.32 10.97 -9.15
C GLY A 691 10.87 11.33 -8.81
N TRP A 692 9.96 10.95 -9.69
CA TRP A 692 8.53 11.11 -9.45
C TRP A 692 7.97 9.97 -8.59
N LYS A 693 7.12 10.34 -7.65
CA LYS A 693 6.29 9.47 -6.82
C LYS A 693 4.82 9.75 -7.12
N GLU A 694 3.94 8.96 -6.51
CA GLU A 694 2.56 9.38 -6.24
C GLU A 694 2.00 8.77 -4.95
N THR A 695 2.66 7.72 -4.42
CA THR A 695 2.48 7.25 -3.05
C THR A 695 3.76 7.57 -2.30
N VAL A 696 3.66 8.31 -1.19
CA VAL A 696 4.82 8.81 -0.46
C VAL A 696 4.75 8.36 0.99
N ARG A 697 5.82 7.71 1.45
CA ARG A 697 6.00 7.32 2.84
C ARG A 697 6.11 8.54 3.77
N MET A 698 5.21 8.61 4.75
CA MET A 698 5.18 9.62 5.81
C MET A 698 5.47 9.00 7.17
N ASN A 699 6.68 9.17 7.68
CA ASN A 699 7.15 8.54 8.91
C ASN A 699 6.63 9.23 10.18
N PRO A 700 6.41 8.50 11.29
CA PRO A 700 6.01 9.07 12.57
C PRO A 700 6.91 10.20 13.06
N GLY A 701 6.32 11.32 13.49
CA GLY A 701 7.07 12.43 14.05
C GLY A 701 7.93 13.19 13.03
N GLU A 702 7.72 12.97 11.74
CA GLU A 702 8.38 13.70 10.66
C GLU A 702 7.39 14.58 9.88
N ALA A 703 7.87 15.76 9.50
CA ALA A 703 7.22 16.62 8.52
C ALA A 703 7.80 16.32 7.14
N THR A 704 7.03 15.68 6.27
CA THR A 704 7.43 15.46 4.88
C THR A 704 7.00 16.65 4.04
N THR A 705 7.94 17.23 3.30
CA THR A 705 7.68 18.32 2.37
C THR A 705 7.70 17.78 0.95
N VAL A 706 6.59 17.97 0.22
CA VAL A 706 6.43 17.54 -1.16
C VAL A 706 6.03 18.71 -2.06
N ILE A 707 6.34 18.62 -3.34
CA ILE A 707 5.90 19.58 -4.36
C ILE A 707 5.16 18.84 -5.48
N THR A 708 4.05 19.40 -5.91
CA THR A 708 3.18 18.83 -6.93
C THR A 708 2.67 19.92 -7.87
N LYS A 709 2.29 19.53 -9.09
CA LYS A 709 1.65 20.40 -10.07
C LYS A 709 0.32 19.79 -10.51
N PHE A 710 -0.77 20.52 -10.27
CA PHE A 710 -2.14 20.05 -10.53
C PHE A 710 -2.54 20.28 -11.99
N ILE A 711 -1.96 19.49 -12.90
CA ILE A 711 -2.30 19.52 -14.32
C ILE A 711 -3.51 18.60 -14.55
N LEU A 712 -4.58 19.13 -15.14
CA LEU A 712 -5.69 18.32 -15.64
C LEU A 712 -5.30 17.66 -16.97
N PRO A 713 -5.80 16.43 -17.25
CA PRO A 713 -5.52 15.74 -18.50
C PRO A 713 -6.02 16.55 -19.71
N ASN A 714 -5.28 16.45 -20.81
CA ASN A 714 -5.69 17.09 -22.06
C ASN A 714 -6.74 16.21 -22.76
N LEU A 715 -7.98 16.69 -22.87
CA LEU A 715 -9.11 15.92 -23.39
C LEU A 715 -9.51 16.37 -24.80
N PRO A 716 -9.96 15.44 -25.66
CA PRO A 716 -10.67 15.82 -26.88
C PRO A 716 -11.89 16.67 -26.57
N ALA A 717 -12.15 17.72 -27.36
CA ALA A 717 -13.27 18.64 -27.14
C ALA A 717 -14.64 17.95 -27.07
N SER A 718 -14.81 16.80 -27.75
CA SER A 718 -16.05 16.01 -27.71
C SER A 718 -16.35 15.38 -26.35
N LEU A 719 -15.35 15.26 -25.47
CA LEU A 719 -15.55 14.78 -24.10
C LEU A 719 -16.03 15.88 -23.15
N GLY A 720 -15.93 17.15 -23.56
CA GLY A 720 -16.27 18.30 -22.74
C GLY A 720 -15.39 18.44 -21.51
N ASP A 721 -15.88 19.21 -20.55
CA ASP A 721 -15.23 19.49 -19.27
C ASP A 721 -16.28 19.42 -18.14
N PRO A 722 -16.89 18.25 -17.92
CA PRO A 722 -17.92 18.11 -16.89
C PRO A 722 -17.28 18.32 -15.52
N VAL A 723 -18.08 18.72 -14.53
CA VAL A 723 -17.67 18.77 -13.12
C VAL A 723 -18.45 17.76 -12.30
N SER A 724 -17.87 17.32 -11.19
CA SER A 724 -18.52 16.38 -10.28
C SER A 724 -19.85 16.95 -9.75
N PRO A 725 -20.96 16.21 -9.83
CA PRO A 725 -22.23 16.60 -9.21
C PRO A 725 -22.11 16.75 -7.68
N ARG A 726 -21.18 16.02 -7.05
CA ARG A 726 -20.95 16.05 -5.61
C ARG A 726 -20.15 17.27 -5.17
N THR A 727 -19.07 17.60 -5.87
CA THR A 727 -18.10 18.61 -5.40
C THR A 727 -18.12 19.92 -6.21
N GLY A 728 -18.74 19.93 -7.38
CA GLY A 728 -18.79 21.08 -8.28
C GLY A 728 -17.47 21.42 -8.97
N GLY A 729 -16.44 20.57 -8.85
CA GLY A 729 -15.15 20.71 -9.54
C GLY A 729 -14.65 19.37 -10.07
N HIS A 730 -13.36 19.29 -10.39
CA HIS A 730 -12.72 18.03 -10.78
C HIS A 730 -12.39 17.24 -9.51
N GLU A 731 -13.18 16.21 -9.24
CA GLU A 731 -13.11 15.42 -8.00
C GLU A 731 -12.05 14.32 -8.10
N TYR A 732 -11.09 14.39 -7.19
CA TYR A 732 -10.07 13.39 -6.93
C TYR A 732 -10.01 13.14 -5.42
N VAL A 733 -9.09 12.28 -4.98
CA VAL A 733 -8.82 12.07 -3.56
C VAL A 733 -7.32 12.04 -3.27
N TRP A 734 -7.01 12.19 -2.00
CA TRP A 734 -5.70 11.84 -1.45
C TRP A 734 -5.93 11.14 -0.12
N HIS A 735 -5.16 10.08 0.14
CA HIS A 735 -5.44 9.18 1.26
C HIS A 735 -4.22 8.38 1.68
N CYS A 736 -4.31 7.77 2.86
CA CYS A 736 -3.42 6.68 3.22
C CYS A 736 -3.78 5.43 2.40
N HIS A 737 -2.77 4.72 1.91
CA HIS A 737 -2.94 3.49 1.14
C HIS A 737 -2.77 2.21 1.99
N ILE A 738 -2.80 2.35 3.31
CA ILE A 738 -3.20 1.24 4.19
C ILE A 738 -4.72 1.17 4.09
N LEU A 739 -5.27 0.09 3.51
CA LEU A 739 -6.65 0.09 3.05
C LEU A 739 -7.68 0.11 4.21
N GLU A 740 -7.34 -0.43 5.37
CA GLU A 740 -8.13 -0.23 6.60
C GLU A 740 -8.16 1.24 7.03
N HIS A 741 -7.02 1.95 6.95
CA HIS A 741 -6.97 3.38 7.23
C HIS A 741 -7.78 4.18 6.20
N GLU A 742 -7.64 3.89 4.91
CA GLU A 742 -8.39 4.54 3.82
C GLU A 742 -9.90 4.50 4.08
N GLU A 743 -10.40 3.32 4.43
CA GLU A 743 -11.83 3.06 4.54
C GLU A 743 -12.44 3.66 5.83
N HIS A 744 -11.62 3.94 6.85
CA HIS A 744 -12.09 4.34 8.17
C HIS A 744 -11.13 5.30 8.91
N ASP A 745 -10.86 6.51 8.46
CA ASP A 745 -11.46 7.32 7.37
C ASP A 745 -10.37 8.27 6.84
N MET A 746 -9.19 7.71 6.56
CA MET A 746 -7.94 8.42 6.29
C MET A 746 -7.84 8.84 4.82
N MET A 747 -8.93 9.44 4.34
CA MET A 747 -9.11 9.88 2.96
C MET A 747 -9.80 11.24 2.93
N ARG A 748 -9.39 12.10 1.99
CA ARG A 748 -9.97 13.43 1.81
C ARG A 748 -10.21 13.74 0.33
N PRO A 749 -11.31 14.44 -0.02
CA PRO A 749 -11.53 14.91 -1.36
C PRO A 749 -10.49 15.98 -1.72
N LEU A 750 -9.88 15.80 -2.89
CA LEU A 750 -9.01 16.75 -3.57
C LEU A 750 -9.78 17.31 -4.77
N VAL A 751 -10.08 18.61 -4.79
CA VAL A 751 -10.93 19.19 -5.84
C VAL A 751 -10.17 20.24 -6.63
N VAL A 752 -9.79 19.91 -7.86
CA VAL A 752 -9.08 20.84 -8.74
C VAL A 752 -10.09 21.80 -9.40
N ARG A 753 -9.84 23.11 -9.28
CA ARG A 753 -10.73 24.19 -9.74
C ARG A 753 -10.18 25.00 -10.90
#